data_AF-A0A2B6JHH2-F1
#
_entry.id   AF-A0A2B6JHH2-F1
#
_cell.length_a   1.000
_cell.length_b   1.000
_cell.length_c   1.000
_cell.angle_alpha   90.00
_cell.angle_beta   90.00
_cell.angle_gamma   90.00
#
_symmetry.space_group_name_H-M   'P 1'
#
loop_
_entity.id
_entity.type
_entity.pdbx_description
1 polymer ?
#
loop_
_entity_poly.entity_id
_entity_poly.type
_entity_poly.pdbx_seq_one_letter_code
_entity_poly.pdbx_strand_id
1 'polypeptide(L)'
;MKLLIKFCLSLILVLSLSLVCTSSLLSVVHANTSASNKIEEIVEKKIKEVPGLGVVIVKGNQVIYKKGFGYADLESKKLVNSETLFELGSTSKAFTALGILDLEQKGILKLDDPVNKYLPWFQMNYKGEKVVIKIKDLVHHTSGIPFSSINDIPVSNDIDALNKTVGSLVGKELRSQPGEQFHYATINYDVLGLIIEKVTGKSFEEYMSEHILKPLGLSTVYLERENLLNMEKVAKGYKYGFNTFKVYEAPSYRGNTPAGYYISDLNGLSEWLKIQLNSKEISLSYKEMIEKSHAPNLTVDPIGNSFYAMGWDVYKGGQELSHEGSNPNFSSFMLLRPNEEVGIAVVSNINSVIPQQLAEEIRNYIIGGDTKTYLTNSNKKIDRSATIFIFAITPFILVLFYFNALTIVEIIRGKRKLSGMRVRDISSLLISVLVLLIFYVSIYYAPKVFLQGLSWGFLKVWGPSTVYFAALLLIVFTTSLFLYLSLTHIFQKDKERSYAMFFTLSSLSGFGNAMLIYIINEVFNRQTNSKLSNLEISQLVGYFLLGIIIYILGQKIVRSKLITITNHIVYEKRLALINRALNTSYSQLESLENGSLEATLNNDTEKISSITNILVTGVTGIFTLIFCFIYLAALNILGFIATLVVFLVAVGLYYYVGQRANVLWEQTRDIQNIFFSYISDLLNGFKELFLNQRRRSEFEKDIQESCKDYRDKRIDGDIHFANVFVIGELLFVIVIGVVTFAFPVLFKEIQTSTLRTYVFVLLYMTGPINLVLDSIPRVIQTKISWNRFKQMYEELNTVPSPVNKRNTNHFESLKVLDIEYAYSAGKAEENQKTFAVGPISYEFKAGEIIFITGGNGSGKSTLAKLLTGLYSHSSGTIFINDQEVESSELRSNYSAIFSDFHLFEKLYGVDYTEKELLANHYLETLNLNEKVEIMENRFSTIKLSTGQRKRLALLVSYLEDRPILLFDEWAADQDPEYRKFFYEDLLPKLKESGKCVIAITHDDAYFGCADKVIKLELGKIAEKENIPSF
;
A
#
# COMPACT_ATOMS: atom_id res chain seq x y z
N MET A 1 7.54 -5.00 31.89
CA MET A 1 8.02 -6.30 31.37
C MET A 1 7.42 -7.50 32.10
N LYS A 2 7.65 -7.69 33.42
CA LYS A 2 7.08 -8.83 34.19
C LYS A 2 5.56 -8.99 34.06
N LEU A 3 4.78 -7.90 34.07
CA LEU A 3 3.32 -7.95 33.91
C LEU A 3 2.88 -8.39 32.50
N LEU A 4 3.63 -7.98 31.47
CA LEU A 4 3.31 -8.26 30.08
C LEU A 4 3.76 -9.66 29.66
N ILE A 5 4.90 -10.13 30.19
CA ILE A 5 5.34 -11.52 30.10
C ILE A 5 4.31 -12.42 30.81
N LYS A 6 3.85 -12.04 32.01
CA LYS A 6 2.75 -12.73 32.70
C LYS A 6 1.46 -12.70 31.88
N PHE A 7 1.15 -11.60 31.19
CA PHE A 7 -0.02 -11.50 30.31
C PHE A 7 0.11 -12.40 29.08
N CYS A 8 1.24 -12.39 28.36
CA CYS A 8 1.49 -13.27 27.21
C CYS A 8 1.50 -14.74 27.63
N LEU A 9 2.16 -15.06 28.76
CA LEU A 9 2.13 -16.39 29.34
C LEU A 9 0.71 -16.78 29.77
N SER A 10 -0.08 -15.87 30.35
CA SER A 10 -1.48 -16.14 30.70
C SER A 10 -2.38 -16.26 29.48
N LEU A 11 -2.10 -15.57 28.37
CA LEU A 11 -2.83 -15.68 27.12
C LEU A 11 -2.50 -17.01 26.43
N ILE A 12 -1.22 -17.40 26.41
CA ILE A 12 -0.77 -18.74 25.98
C ILE A 12 -1.39 -19.81 26.87
N LEU A 13 -1.45 -19.58 28.19
CA LEU A 13 -2.08 -20.50 29.15
C LEU A 13 -3.59 -20.60 28.90
N VAL A 14 -4.31 -19.48 28.72
CA VAL A 14 -5.76 -19.46 28.43
C VAL A 14 -6.07 -20.04 27.04
N LEU A 15 -5.24 -19.77 26.02
CA LEU A 15 -5.35 -20.40 24.70
C LEU A 15 -5.08 -21.92 24.79
N SER A 16 -4.09 -22.34 25.57
CA SER A 16 -3.80 -23.76 25.80
C SER A 16 -4.90 -24.45 26.62
N LEU A 17 -5.49 -23.78 27.61
CA LEU A 17 -6.59 -24.32 28.43
C LEU A 17 -7.92 -24.31 27.67
N SER A 18 -8.17 -23.36 26.76
CA SER A 18 -9.37 -23.37 25.91
C SER A 18 -9.30 -24.40 24.78
N LEU A 19 -8.10 -24.72 24.29
CA LEU A 19 -7.83 -25.86 23.38
C LEU A 19 -7.96 -27.22 24.09
N VAL A 20 -7.73 -27.28 25.41
CA VAL A 20 -7.91 -28.51 26.21
C VAL A 20 -9.35 -28.67 26.74
N CYS A 21 -10.14 -27.60 26.86
CA CYS A 21 -11.53 -27.66 27.34
C CYS A 21 -12.62 -27.78 26.26
N THR A 22 -12.27 -27.89 24.98
CA THR A 22 -13.27 -27.99 23.88
C THR A 22 -13.43 -29.40 23.28
N SER A 23 -12.76 -30.42 23.81
CA SER A 23 -12.90 -31.81 23.37
C SER A 23 -13.97 -32.63 24.12
N SER A 24 -14.74 -32.03 25.03
CA SER A 24 -15.72 -32.77 25.82
C SER A 24 -16.96 -31.93 26.12
N LEU A 25 -17.82 -31.72 25.12
CA LEU A 25 -19.25 -31.45 25.29
C LEU A 25 -19.88 -31.28 23.91
N LEU A 26 -20.32 -32.39 23.32
CA LEU A 26 -21.49 -32.44 22.43
C LEU A 26 -21.75 -33.90 22.06
N SER A 27 -22.42 -34.58 22.98
CA SER A 27 -23.19 -35.77 22.64
C SER A 27 -24.48 -35.74 23.47
N VAL A 28 -25.54 -36.21 22.81
CA VAL A 28 -26.93 -36.33 23.26
C VAL A 28 -27.80 -35.12 22.96
N VAL A 29 -28.69 -35.30 21.98
CA VAL A 29 -30.16 -35.08 22.08
C VAL A 29 -30.82 -35.49 20.74
N HIS A 30 -31.65 -36.55 20.82
CA HIS A 30 -32.85 -36.89 20.03
C HIS A 30 -32.69 -37.25 18.54
N ALA A 31 -33.55 -38.05 17.90
CA ALA A 31 -34.59 -39.01 18.28
C ALA A 31 -35.03 -39.69 16.96
N ASN A 32 -35.66 -40.86 17.05
CA ASN A 32 -36.30 -41.57 15.93
C ASN A 32 -37.05 -40.61 15.00
N THR A 33 -36.50 -40.41 13.81
CA THR A 33 -37.16 -39.72 12.70
C THR A 33 -37.08 -40.63 11.49
N SER A 34 -38.17 -40.73 10.74
CA SER A 34 -38.23 -41.51 9.51
C SER A 34 -37.12 -41.06 8.54
N ALA A 35 -36.61 -41.98 7.71
CA ALA A 35 -35.49 -41.71 6.79
C ALA A 35 -35.70 -40.48 5.88
N SER A 36 -36.96 -40.11 5.59
CA SER A 36 -37.32 -38.91 4.83
C SER A 36 -36.92 -37.61 5.54
N ASN A 37 -37.08 -37.51 6.86
CA ASN A 37 -36.83 -36.28 7.61
C ASN A 37 -35.34 -35.95 7.67
N LYS A 38 -34.45 -36.96 7.67
CA LYS A 38 -33.00 -36.73 7.71
C LYS A 38 -32.44 -36.28 6.36
N ILE A 39 -32.93 -36.87 5.26
CA ILE A 39 -32.59 -36.43 3.90
C ILE A 39 -32.99 -34.97 3.71
N GLU A 40 -34.19 -34.58 4.17
CA GLU A 40 -34.65 -33.19 4.10
C GLU A 40 -33.74 -32.24 4.90
N GLU A 41 -33.31 -32.61 6.11
CA GLU A 41 -32.36 -31.80 6.90
C GLU A 41 -31.01 -31.62 6.18
N ILE A 42 -30.52 -32.64 5.48
CA ILE A 42 -29.29 -32.57 4.67
C ILE A 42 -29.50 -31.59 3.50
N VAL A 43 -30.62 -31.71 2.78
CA VAL A 43 -30.94 -30.85 1.64
C VAL A 43 -31.15 -29.39 2.07
N GLU A 44 -31.86 -29.12 3.16
CA GLU A 44 -32.14 -27.77 3.67
C GLU A 44 -30.89 -26.98 4.01
N LYS A 45 -29.81 -27.65 4.43
CA LYS A 45 -28.52 -27.00 4.68
C LYS A 45 -27.85 -26.52 3.39
N LYS A 46 -28.06 -27.23 2.29
CA LYS A 46 -27.39 -26.99 1.00
C LYS A 46 -28.23 -26.22 -0.01
N ILE A 47 -29.56 -26.23 0.12
CA ILE A 47 -30.46 -25.55 -0.82
C ILE A 47 -30.19 -24.05 -0.90
N LYS A 48 -29.66 -23.42 0.15
CA LYS A 48 -29.27 -22.00 0.15
C LYS A 48 -28.12 -21.68 -0.83
N GLU A 49 -27.45 -22.70 -1.35
CA GLU A 49 -26.31 -22.56 -2.27
C GLU A 49 -26.66 -22.69 -3.74
N VAL A 50 -27.91 -23.06 -4.07
CA VAL A 50 -28.44 -23.20 -5.42
C VAL A 50 -29.88 -22.66 -5.52
N PRO A 51 -30.40 -22.30 -6.71
CA PRO A 51 -31.78 -21.84 -6.85
C PRO A 51 -32.82 -22.94 -6.59
N GLY A 52 -32.61 -24.10 -7.20
CA GLY A 52 -33.45 -25.28 -7.07
C GLY A 52 -32.68 -26.56 -7.39
N LEU A 53 -33.15 -27.67 -6.84
CA LEU A 53 -32.60 -28.99 -7.09
C LEU A 53 -33.68 -30.06 -7.01
N GLY A 54 -33.43 -31.21 -7.62
CA GLY A 54 -34.25 -32.41 -7.48
C GLY A 54 -33.40 -33.59 -7.03
N VAL A 55 -33.97 -34.44 -6.17
CA VAL A 55 -33.31 -35.63 -5.62
C VAL A 55 -34.17 -36.85 -5.91
N VAL A 56 -33.52 -37.91 -6.41
CA VAL A 56 -34.10 -39.24 -6.62
C VAL A 56 -33.21 -40.27 -5.94
N ILE A 57 -33.82 -41.18 -5.20
CA ILE A 57 -33.16 -42.34 -4.60
C ILE A 57 -34.00 -43.58 -4.91
N VAL A 58 -33.35 -44.58 -5.47
CA VAL A 58 -33.95 -45.89 -5.74
C VAL A 58 -33.24 -46.97 -4.93
N LYS A 59 -33.99 -47.99 -4.52
CA LYS A 59 -33.46 -49.21 -3.91
C LYS A 59 -34.09 -50.42 -4.59
N GLY A 60 -33.29 -51.23 -5.27
CA GLY A 60 -33.78 -52.24 -6.19
C GLY A 60 -34.69 -51.61 -7.25
N ASN A 61 -35.88 -52.18 -7.45
CA ASN A 61 -36.87 -51.66 -8.41
C ASN A 61 -37.78 -50.55 -7.82
N GLN A 62 -37.59 -50.15 -6.56
CA GLN A 62 -38.47 -49.21 -5.86
C GLN A 62 -37.85 -47.81 -5.78
N VAL A 63 -38.68 -46.76 -5.96
CA VAL A 63 -38.29 -45.38 -5.70
C VAL A 63 -38.54 -45.09 -4.22
N ILE A 64 -37.48 -44.99 -3.42
CA ILE A 64 -37.59 -44.78 -1.97
C ILE A 64 -37.60 -43.29 -1.59
N TYR A 65 -37.12 -42.41 -2.48
CA TYR A 65 -37.20 -40.97 -2.31
C TYR A 65 -37.25 -40.26 -3.68
N LYS A 66 -38.14 -39.28 -3.83
CA LYS A 66 -38.23 -38.43 -5.04
C LYS A 66 -38.86 -37.10 -4.68
N LYS A 67 -38.08 -36.02 -4.65
CA LYS A 67 -38.56 -34.69 -4.25
C LYS A 67 -37.77 -33.57 -4.93
N GLY A 68 -38.49 -32.49 -5.27
CA GLY A 68 -37.93 -31.22 -5.71
C GLY A 68 -37.82 -30.23 -4.56
N PHE A 69 -36.80 -29.36 -4.61
CA PHE A 69 -36.52 -28.35 -3.62
C PHE A 69 -36.15 -27.02 -4.28
N GLY A 70 -36.47 -25.92 -3.61
CA GLY A 70 -36.22 -24.58 -4.13
C GLY A 70 -37.06 -24.28 -5.37
N TYR A 71 -36.51 -23.46 -6.27
CA TYR A 71 -37.24 -22.86 -7.37
C TYR A 71 -36.70 -23.29 -8.73
N ALA A 72 -37.60 -23.77 -9.59
CA ALA A 72 -37.36 -23.92 -11.03
C ALA A 72 -37.24 -22.55 -11.72
N ASP A 73 -37.95 -21.55 -11.18
CA ASP A 73 -37.82 -20.13 -11.56
C ASP A 73 -37.98 -19.23 -10.33
N LEU A 74 -36.90 -18.54 -9.96
CA LEU A 74 -36.84 -17.59 -8.85
C LEU A 74 -37.73 -16.35 -9.04
N GLU A 75 -37.94 -15.89 -10.28
CA GLU A 75 -38.69 -14.67 -10.57
C GLU A 75 -40.19 -14.90 -10.37
N SER A 76 -40.72 -15.96 -10.98
CA SER A 76 -42.12 -16.38 -10.81
C SER A 76 -42.37 -17.19 -9.52
N LYS A 77 -41.32 -17.47 -8.74
CA LYS A 77 -41.35 -18.35 -7.55
C LYS A 77 -41.92 -19.75 -7.85
N LYS A 78 -41.73 -20.26 -9.06
CA LYS A 78 -42.14 -21.60 -9.45
C LYS A 78 -41.27 -22.63 -8.75
N LEU A 79 -41.87 -23.50 -7.94
CA LEU A 79 -41.15 -24.56 -7.21
C LEU A 79 -40.68 -25.69 -8.14
N VAL A 80 -39.55 -26.30 -7.79
CA VAL A 80 -39.13 -27.56 -8.43
C VAL A 80 -40.07 -28.68 -8.00
N ASN A 81 -40.55 -29.46 -8.96
CA ASN A 81 -41.37 -30.66 -8.75
C ASN A 81 -40.80 -31.86 -9.53
N SER A 82 -41.45 -33.03 -9.45
CA SER A 82 -40.98 -34.26 -10.09
C SER A 82 -40.98 -34.23 -11.63
N GLU A 83 -41.72 -33.32 -12.24
CA GLU A 83 -41.84 -33.15 -13.70
C GLU A 83 -40.97 -31.99 -14.23
N THR A 84 -40.23 -31.32 -13.35
CA THR A 84 -39.34 -30.23 -13.73
C THR A 84 -38.17 -30.80 -14.51
N LEU A 85 -37.93 -30.28 -15.71
CA LEU A 85 -36.89 -30.73 -16.62
C LEU A 85 -35.56 -30.01 -16.34
N PHE A 86 -34.49 -30.78 -16.24
CA PHE A 86 -33.12 -30.31 -16.04
C PHE A 86 -32.20 -30.85 -17.14
N GLU A 87 -31.24 -30.04 -17.58
CA GLU A 87 -30.12 -30.57 -18.36
C GLU A 87 -29.22 -31.43 -17.48
N LEU A 88 -28.82 -32.58 -18.01
CA LEU A 88 -28.04 -33.57 -17.29
C LEU A 88 -26.53 -33.28 -17.32
N GLY A 89 -26.03 -32.51 -18.28
CA GLY A 89 -24.58 -32.37 -18.45
C GLY A 89 -23.94 -33.73 -18.73
N SER A 90 -22.67 -33.89 -18.36
CA SER A 90 -21.87 -35.08 -18.71
C SER A 90 -22.38 -36.45 -18.24
N THR A 91 -23.37 -36.54 -17.34
CA THR A 91 -24.05 -37.82 -17.06
C THR A 91 -24.80 -38.38 -18.28
N SER A 92 -25.02 -37.54 -19.31
CA SER A 92 -25.49 -37.90 -20.65
C SER A 92 -24.61 -38.97 -21.33
N LYS A 93 -23.30 -38.99 -21.03
CA LYS A 93 -22.32 -39.88 -21.69
C LYS A 93 -22.66 -41.36 -21.54
N ALA A 94 -23.21 -41.75 -20.38
CA ALA A 94 -23.64 -43.12 -20.14
C ALA A 94 -24.77 -43.57 -21.10
N PHE A 95 -25.62 -42.65 -21.56
CA PHE A 95 -26.63 -42.96 -22.59
C PHE A 95 -25.96 -43.19 -23.94
N THR A 96 -25.10 -42.27 -24.38
CA THR A 96 -24.36 -42.36 -25.64
C THR A 96 -23.49 -43.62 -25.73
N ALA A 97 -22.88 -44.01 -24.62
CA ALA A 97 -22.14 -45.27 -24.49
C ALA A 97 -22.99 -46.49 -24.85
N LEU A 98 -24.24 -46.56 -24.37
CA LEU A 98 -25.16 -47.64 -24.75
C LEU A 98 -25.46 -47.65 -26.26
N GLY A 99 -25.53 -46.48 -26.90
CA GLY A 99 -25.69 -46.38 -28.36
C GLY A 99 -24.52 -47.01 -29.13
N ILE A 100 -23.28 -46.80 -28.65
CA ILE A 100 -22.08 -47.43 -29.23
C ILE A 100 -22.07 -48.94 -29.00
N LEU A 101 -22.43 -49.39 -27.79
CA LEU A 101 -22.50 -50.81 -27.46
C LEU A 101 -23.61 -51.53 -28.25
N ASP A 102 -24.73 -50.88 -28.52
CA ASP A 102 -25.81 -51.44 -29.35
C ASP A 102 -25.35 -51.64 -30.81
N LEU A 103 -24.60 -50.69 -31.38
CA LEU A 103 -23.98 -50.85 -32.70
C LEU A 103 -22.90 -51.94 -32.73
N GLU A 104 -22.14 -52.10 -31.64
CA GLU A 104 -21.16 -53.17 -31.50
C GLU A 104 -21.84 -54.54 -31.42
N GLN A 105 -22.91 -54.67 -30.63
CA GLN A 105 -23.67 -55.91 -30.50
C GLN A 105 -24.34 -56.31 -31.82
N LYS A 106 -24.78 -55.34 -32.62
CA LYS A 106 -25.28 -55.55 -34.00
C LYS A 106 -24.17 -55.86 -35.02
N GLY A 107 -22.89 -55.81 -34.62
CA GLY A 107 -21.74 -56.07 -35.48
C GLY A 107 -21.45 -54.97 -36.50
N ILE A 108 -22.06 -53.79 -36.36
CA ILE A 108 -21.89 -52.65 -37.28
C ILE A 108 -20.53 -51.98 -37.06
N LEU A 109 -20.04 -51.98 -35.81
CA LEU A 109 -18.71 -51.51 -35.44
C LEU A 109 -18.05 -52.40 -34.40
N LYS A 110 -16.75 -52.21 -34.15
CA LYS A 110 -16.00 -52.79 -33.03
C LYS A 110 -15.30 -51.69 -32.26
N LEU A 111 -15.20 -51.81 -30.94
CA LEU A 111 -14.50 -50.82 -30.11
C LEU A 111 -13.01 -50.67 -30.49
N ASP A 112 -12.37 -51.72 -31.02
CA ASP A 112 -10.99 -51.68 -31.51
C ASP A 112 -10.84 -51.07 -32.92
N ASP A 113 -11.94 -50.75 -33.61
CA ASP A 113 -11.86 -50.12 -34.91
C ASP A 113 -11.25 -48.71 -34.81
N PRO A 114 -10.43 -48.31 -35.80
CA PRO A 114 -9.91 -46.96 -35.85
C PRO A 114 -11.01 -45.99 -36.30
N VAL A 115 -11.06 -44.79 -35.70
CA VAL A 115 -12.10 -43.78 -35.97
C VAL A 115 -12.13 -43.38 -37.46
N ASN A 116 -10.96 -43.30 -38.10
CA ASN A 116 -10.84 -42.94 -39.51
C ASN A 116 -11.44 -43.97 -40.48
N LYS A 117 -11.78 -45.19 -40.02
CA LYS A 117 -12.59 -46.15 -40.78
C LYS A 117 -13.99 -45.61 -41.07
N TYR A 118 -14.58 -44.89 -40.11
CA TYR A 118 -15.94 -44.34 -40.19
C TYR A 118 -15.94 -42.85 -40.57
N LEU A 119 -14.87 -42.14 -40.22
CA LEU A 119 -14.66 -40.73 -40.53
C LEU A 119 -13.32 -40.56 -41.28
N PRO A 120 -13.23 -40.82 -42.61
CA PRO A 120 -11.95 -40.86 -43.34
C PRO A 120 -11.10 -39.58 -43.27
N TRP A 121 -11.75 -38.44 -43.04
CA TRP A 121 -11.11 -37.12 -42.89
C TRP A 121 -10.61 -36.84 -41.46
N PHE A 122 -10.97 -37.66 -40.48
CA PHE A 122 -10.61 -37.44 -39.08
C PHE A 122 -9.15 -37.82 -38.83
N GLN A 123 -8.35 -36.84 -38.41
CA GLN A 123 -6.91 -36.98 -38.20
C GLN A 123 -6.42 -36.07 -37.08
N MET A 124 -5.61 -36.64 -36.19
CA MET A 124 -4.98 -35.96 -35.06
C MET A 124 -3.46 -36.16 -35.11
N ASN A 125 -2.73 -35.27 -34.45
CA ASN A 125 -1.28 -35.31 -34.38
C ASN A 125 -0.80 -35.51 -32.93
N TYR A 126 0.33 -36.19 -32.73
CA TYR A 126 1.05 -36.22 -31.46
C TYR A 126 2.53 -36.04 -31.75
N LYS A 127 3.14 -34.99 -31.18
CA LYS A 127 4.54 -34.61 -31.44
C LYS A 127 4.83 -34.38 -32.92
N GLY A 128 3.87 -33.81 -33.65
CA GLY A 128 3.96 -33.53 -35.08
C GLY A 128 3.68 -34.72 -36.00
N GLU A 129 3.43 -35.91 -35.46
CA GLU A 129 3.15 -37.12 -36.25
C GLU A 129 1.68 -37.50 -36.22
N LYS A 130 1.18 -38.01 -37.34
CA LYS A 130 -0.21 -38.47 -37.48
C LYS A 130 -0.43 -39.72 -36.65
N VAL A 131 -1.46 -39.71 -35.81
CA VAL A 131 -1.81 -40.84 -34.94
C VAL A 131 -3.24 -41.32 -35.16
N VAL A 132 -3.45 -42.61 -34.91
CA VAL A 132 -4.76 -43.27 -35.06
C VAL A 132 -5.40 -43.41 -33.68
N ILE A 133 -6.62 -42.90 -33.55
CA ILE A 133 -7.47 -43.06 -32.37
C ILE A 133 -8.48 -44.18 -32.64
N LYS A 134 -8.67 -45.09 -31.68
CA LYS A 134 -9.70 -46.14 -31.74
C LYS A 134 -10.96 -45.71 -30.99
N ILE A 135 -12.08 -46.34 -31.31
CA ILE A 135 -13.36 -46.07 -30.63
C ILE A 135 -13.24 -46.29 -29.11
N LYS A 136 -12.53 -47.35 -28.68
CA LYS A 136 -12.27 -47.64 -27.27
C LYS A 136 -11.50 -46.53 -26.53
N ASP A 137 -10.68 -45.77 -27.25
CA ASP A 137 -9.90 -44.67 -26.66
C ASP A 137 -10.81 -43.46 -26.40
N LEU A 138 -11.87 -43.29 -27.19
CA LEU A 138 -12.85 -42.23 -27.01
C LEU A 138 -13.77 -42.51 -25.80
N VAL A 139 -14.39 -43.70 -25.76
CA VAL A 139 -15.34 -44.09 -24.68
C VAL A 139 -14.68 -44.08 -23.30
N HIS A 140 -13.37 -44.36 -23.22
CA HIS A 140 -12.61 -44.39 -21.96
C HIS A 140 -11.81 -43.12 -21.65
N HIS A 141 -11.93 -42.06 -22.47
CA HIS A 141 -11.12 -40.84 -22.34
C HIS A 141 -9.59 -41.09 -22.34
N THR A 142 -9.13 -42.07 -23.11
CA THR A 142 -7.71 -42.37 -23.33
C THR A 142 -7.23 -41.94 -24.72
N SER A 143 -8.02 -41.16 -25.45
CA SER A 143 -7.70 -40.65 -26.79
C SER A 143 -6.54 -39.65 -26.86
N GLY A 144 -6.12 -39.09 -25.72
CA GLY A 144 -5.12 -38.02 -25.66
C GLY A 144 -5.64 -36.63 -26.06
N ILE A 145 -6.92 -36.49 -26.44
CA ILE A 145 -7.51 -35.19 -26.80
C ILE A 145 -7.48 -34.27 -25.55
N PRO A 146 -6.98 -33.03 -25.65
CA PRO A 146 -6.91 -32.15 -24.50
C PRO A 146 -8.30 -31.64 -24.07
N PHE A 147 -8.52 -31.50 -22.75
CA PHE A 147 -9.74 -30.90 -22.19
C PHE A 147 -10.05 -29.51 -22.79
N SER A 148 -9.01 -28.71 -23.08
CA SER A 148 -9.13 -27.37 -23.66
C SER A 148 -9.80 -27.33 -25.03
N SER A 149 -9.97 -28.48 -25.70
CA SER A 149 -10.79 -28.61 -26.92
C SER A 149 -12.25 -28.19 -26.73
N ILE A 150 -12.74 -28.15 -25.48
CA ILE A 150 -14.06 -27.59 -25.15
C ILE A 150 -14.22 -26.11 -25.58
N ASN A 151 -13.13 -25.35 -25.71
CA ASN A 151 -13.18 -23.98 -26.23
C ASN A 151 -13.61 -23.91 -27.71
N ASP A 152 -13.40 -25.00 -28.45
CA ASP A 152 -13.54 -25.05 -29.89
C ASP A 152 -14.92 -25.55 -30.34
N ILE A 153 -15.76 -25.98 -29.40
CA ILE A 153 -17.13 -26.40 -29.66
C ILE A 153 -17.93 -25.18 -30.14
N PRO A 154 -18.42 -25.18 -31.39
CA PRO A 154 -19.14 -24.04 -31.94
C PRO A 154 -20.49 -23.88 -31.23
N VAL A 155 -20.85 -22.63 -30.95
CA VAL A 155 -22.22 -22.26 -30.58
C VAL A 155 -23.07 -22.41 -31.85
N SER A 156 -23.95 -23.41 -31.89
CA SER A 156 -24.79 -23.70 -33.05
C SER A 156 -25.95 -24.63 -32.69
N ASN A 157 -27.09 -24.42 -33.35
CA ASN A 157 -28.27 -25.29 -33.36
C ASN A 157 -28.49 -25.99 -34.71
N ASP A 158 -27.59 -25.76 -35.66
CA ASP A 158 -27.70 -26.33 -37.00
C ASP A 158 -27.69 -27.86 -36.94
N ILE A 159 -28.33 -28.49 -37.91
CA ILE A 159 -28.32 -29.96 -38.07
C ILE A 159 -26.89 -30.49 -38.24
N ASP A 160 -26.01 -29.72 -38.89
CA ASP A 160 -24.60 -30.07 -39.10
C ASP A 160 -23.68 -29.70 -37.91
N ALA A 161 -24.23 -29.25 -36.77
CA ALA A 161 -23.43 -28.78 -35.64
C ALA A 161 -22.48 -29.86 -35.09
N LEU A 162 -22.91 -31.12 -35.04
CA LEU A 162 -22.09 -32.24 -34.55
C LEU A 162 -20.86 -32.49 -35.42
N ASN A 163 -21.06 -32.48 -36.74
CA ASN A 163 -19.97 -32.60 -37.72
C ASN A 163 -18.99 -31.42 -37.62
N LYS A 164 -19.48 -30.18 -37.45
CA LYS A 164 -18.63 -29.00 -37.20
C LYS A 164 -17.82 -29.11 -35.90
N THR A 165 -18.44 -29.61 -34.82
CA THR A 165 -17.75 -29.86 -33.54
C THR A 165 -16.59 -30.83 -33.71
N VAL A 166 -16.82 -31.99 -34.34
CA VAL A 166 -15.76 -32.98 -34.58
C VAL A 166 -14.70 -32.45 -35.56
N GLY A 167 -15.13 -31.71 -36.59
CA GLY A 167 -14.25 -31.04 -37.54
C GLY A 167 -13.26 -30.07 -36.88
N SER A 168 -13.64 -29.46 -35.74
CA SER A 168 -12.77 -28.56 -34.99
C SER A 168 -11.52 -29.23 -34.40
N LEU A 169 -11.49 -30.57 -34.34
CA LEU A 169 -10.33 -31.32 -33.85
C LEU A 169 -9.25 -31.55 -34.91
N VAL A 170 -9.60 -31.53 -36.19
CA VAL A 170 -8.72 -31.99 -37.27
C VAL A 170 -7.38 -31.25 -37.25
N GLY A 171 -6.29 -32.02 -37.20
CA GLY A 171 -4.92 -31.52 -37.21
C GLY A 171 -4.40 -31.00 -35.86
N LYS A 172 -5.19 -31.07 -34.78
CA LYS A 172 -4.73 -30.66 -33.44
C LYS A 172 -3.79 -31.68 -32.80
N GLU A 173 -2.96 -31.16 -31.90
CA GLU A 173 -2.02 -31.94 -31.09
C GLU A 173 -2.71 -32.58 -29.88
N LEU A 174 -2.44 -33.87 -29.68
CA LEU A 174 -2.82 -34.62 -28.49
C LEU A 174 -1.87 -34.33 -27.33
N ARG A 175 -2.37 -34.49 -26.11
CA ARG A 175 -1.60 -34.36 -24.86
C ARG A 175 -0.75 -35.59 -24.58
N SER A 176 -1.19 -36.76 -25.00
CA SER A 176 -0.50 -38.05 -24.89
C SER A 176 -0.84 -38.92 -26.08
N GLN A 177 -0.11 -40.03 -26.24
CA GLN A 177 -0.45 -41.03 -27.25
C GLN A 177 -1.78 -41.71 -26.88
N PRO A 178 -2.64 -42.06 -27.86
CA PRO A 178 -3.88 -42.77 -27.60
C PRO A 178 -3.64 -44.11 -26.88
N GLY A 179 -4.44 -44.36 -25.84
CA GLY A 179 -4.39 -45.57 -25.01
C GLY A 179 -3.42 -45.53 -23.83
N GLU A 180 -2.52 -44.53 -23.74
CA GLU A 180 -1.48 -44.49 -22.69
C GLU A 180 -1.93 -43.84 -21.37
N GLN A 181 -2.75 -42.80 -21.44
CA GLN A 181 -3.13 -42.00 -20.26
C GLN A 181 -4.57 -41.56 -20.35
N PHE A 182 -5.22 -41.43 -19.19
CA PHE A 182 -6.52 -40.80 -19.08
C PHE A 182 -6.41 -39.28 -19.21
N HIS A 183 -7.13 -38.72 -20.18
CA HIS A 183 -7.33 -37.29 -20.37
C HIS A 183 -8.80 -37.03 -20.72
N TYR A 184 -9.56 -36.52 -19.75
CA TYR A 184 -10.96 -36.19 -19.96
C TYR A 184 -11.13 -35.11 -21.03
N ALA A 185 -11.93 -35.42 -22.06
CA ALA A 185 -12.29 -34.48 -23.13
C ALA A 185 -13.72 -34.74 -23.58
N THR A 186 -14.61 -33.76 -23.37
CA THR A 186 -16.05 -33.91 -23.70
C THR A 186 -16.27 -34.30 -25.16
N ILE A 187 -15.46 -33.73 -26.07
CA ILE A 187 -15.57 -33.98 -27.51
C ILE A 187 -15.36 -35.45 -27.89
N ASN A 188 -14.73 -36.28 -27.04
CA ASN A 188 -14.66 -37.71 -27.33
C ASN A 188 -16.03 -38.32 -27.60
N TYR A 189 -17.05 -37.91 -26.85
CA TYR A 189 -18.41 -38.41 -27.03
C TYR A 189 -19.13 -37.77 -28.22
N ASP A 190 -18.71 -36.59 -28.67
CA ASP A 190 -19.21 -35.97 -29.89
C ASP A 190 -18.71 -36.72 -31.13
N VAL A 191 -17.45 -37.18 -31.10
CA VAL A 191 -16.93 -38.08 -32.14
C VAL A 191 -17.72 -39.38 -32.19
N LEU A 192 -18.05 -39.96 -31.03
CA LEU A 192 -18.91 -41.16 -30.95
C LEU A 192 -20.30 -40.91 -31.52
N GLY A 193 -20.92 -39.77 -31.19
CA GLY A 193 -22.19 -39.36 -31.76
C GLY A 193 -22.15 -39.25 -33.27
N LEU A 194 -21.10 -38.65 -33.83
CA LEU A 194 -20.94 -38.53 -35.28
C LEU A 194 -20.72 -39.88 -35.96
N ILE A 195 -20.01 -40.81 -35.31
CA ILE A 195 -19.87 -42.19 -35.79
C ILE A 195 -21.25 -42.85 -35.89
N ILE A 196 -22.10 -42.70 -34.86
CA ILE A 196 -23.48 -43.21 -34.87
C ILE A 196 -24.23 -42.67 -36.10
N GLU A 197 -24.15 -41.36 -36.37
CA GLU A 197 -24.81 -40.77 -37.55
C GLU A 197 -24.30 -41.36 -38.87
N LYS A 198 -22.98 -41.52 -39.01
CA LYS A 198 -22.38 -42.01 -40.25
C LYS A 198 -22.67 -43.47 -40.53
N VAL A 199 -22.69 -44.32 -39.50
CA VAL A 199 -22.90 -45.77 -39.72
C VAL A 199 -24.37 -46.15 -39.81
N THR A 200 -25.28 -45.31 -39.29
CA THR A 200 -26.72 -45.59 -39.29
C THR A 200 -27.49 -44.81 -40.34
N GLY A 201 -26.97 -43.66 -40.79
CA GLY A 201 -27.65 -42.73 -41.68
C GLY A 201 -28.77 -41.91 -41.01
N LYS A 202 -29.00 -42.07 -39.70
CA LYS A 202 -29.95 -41.30 -38.89
C LYS A 202 -29.24 -40.18 -38.14
N SER A 203 -29.97 -39.17 -37.68
CA SER A 203 -29.38 -38.22 -36.74
C SER A 203 -29.06 -38.92 -35.42
N PHE A 204 -28.11 -38.36 -34.65
CA PHE A 204 -27.76 -38.91 -33.35
C PHE A 204 -29.00 -38.97 -32.44
N GLU A 205 -29.78 -37.89 -32.40
CA GLU A 205 -30.97 -37.80 -31.55
C GLU A 205 -32.04 -38.83 -31.93
N GLU A 206 -32.26 -39.03 -33.24
CA GLU A 206 -33.21 -40.02 -33.76
C GLU A 206 -32.78 -41.44 -33.38
N TYR A 207 -31.53 -41.80 -33.63
CA TYR A 207 -31.01 -43.13 -33.31
C TYR A 207 -31.13 -43.44 -31.82
N MET A 208 -30.68 -42.51 -30.96
CA MET A 208 -30.75 -42.68 -29.52
C MET A 208 -32.18 -42.77 -29.00
N SER A 209 -33.11 -41.98 -29.57
CA SER A 209 -34.52 -42.05 -29.21
C SER A 209 -35.13 -43.42 -29.54
N GLU A 210 -34.88 -43.94 -30.75
CA GLU A 210 -35.51 -45.17 -31.24
C GLU A 210 -34.90 -46.45 -30.68
N HIS A 211 -33.57 -46.50 -30.51
CA HIS A 211 -32.87 -47.73 -30.16
C HIS A 211 -32.49 -47.84 -28.69
N ILE A 212 -32.43 -46.71 -27.96
CA ILE A 212 -32.03 -46.69 -26.55
C ILE A 212 -33.16 -46.18 -25.66
N LEU A 213 -33.69 -44.97 -25.89
CA LEU A 213 -34.64 -44.34 -24.96
C LEU A 213 -36.02 -45.01 -24.97
N LYS A 214 -36.66 -45.16 -26.14
CA LYS A 214 -38.00 -45.77 -26.25
C LYS A 214 -38.02 -47.24 -25.78
N PRO A 215 -37.08 -48.12 -26.19
CA PRO A 215 -37.10 -49.52 -25.77
C PRO A 215 -36.87 -49.72 -24.26
N LEU A 216 -36.13 -48.82 -23.62
CA LEU A 216 -35.89 -48.83 -22.17
C LEU A 216 -37.02 -48.15 -21.37
N GLY A 217 -38.01 -47.56 -22.05
CA GLY A 217 -39.14 -46.86 -21.43
C GLY A 217 -38.78 -45.51 -20.81
N LEU A 218 -37.77 -44.83 -21.34
CA LEU A 218 -37.29 -43.52 -20.88
C LEU A 218 -38.03 -42.36 -21.57
N SER A 219 -39.36 -42.33 -21.43
CA SER A 219 -40.23 -41.41 -22.17
C SER A 219 -40.13 -39.93 -21.77
N THR A 220 -39.54 -39.63 -20.61
CA THR A 220 -39.31 -38.26 -20.12
C THR A 220 -37.85 -37.81 -20.24
N VAL A 221 -37.04 -38.54 -20.99
CA VAL A 221 -35.67 -38.16 -21.37
C VAL A 221 -35.68 -37.64 -22.80
N TYR A 222 -35.12 -36.45 -23.01
CA TYR A 222 -35.15 -35.72 -24.27
C TYR A 222 -33.73 -35.32 -24.71
N LEU A 223 -33.54 -35.16 -26.03
CA LEU A 223 -32.26 -34.80 -26.66
C LEU A 223 -32.30 -33.42 -27.34
N GLU A 224 -33.50 -32.91 -27.62
CA GLU A 224 -33.71 -31.68 -28.41
C GLU A 224 -34.25 -30.57 -27.52
N ARG A 225 -33.35 -29.69 -27.05
CA ARG A 225 -33.71 -28.58 -26.16
C ARG A 225 -34.71 -27.61 -26.80
N GLU A 226 -34.58 -27.31 -28.09
CA GLU A 226 -35.42 -26.32 -28.78
C GLU A 226 -36.91 -26.66 -28.74
N ASN A 227 -37.21 -27.95 -28.86
CA ASN A 227 -38.58 -28.49 -28.81
C ASN A 227 -39.20 -28.39 -27.40
N LEU A 228 -38.39 -28.08 -26.39
CA LEU A 228 -38.79 -27.97 -24.99
C LEU A 228 -38.84 -26.52 -24.48
N LEU A 229 -38.27 -25.55 -25.20
CA LEU A 229 -38.15 -24.15 -24.72
C LEU A 229 -39.51 -23.48 -24.43
N ASN A 230 -40.58 -23.94 -25.08
CA ASN A 230 -41.94 -23.44 -24.87
C ASN A 230 -42.74 -24.26 -23.83
N MET A 231 -42.17 -25.34 -23.29
CA MET A 231 -42.82 -26.10 -22.23
C MET A 231 -42.62 -25.39 -20.90
N GLU A 232 -43.70 -25.11 -20.17
CA GLU A 232 -43.62 -24.56 -18.82
C GLU A 232 -42.80 -25.42 -17.84
N LYS A 233 -42.50 -26.68 -18.19
CA LYS A 233 -41.83 -27.65 -17.33
C LYS A 233 -40.30 -27.49 -17.24
N VAL A 234 -39.67 -26.71 -18.13
CA VAL A 234 -38.20 -26.53 -18.13
C VAL A 234 -37.78 -25.55 -17.04
N ALA A 235 -36.83 -25.94 -16.19
CA ALA A 235 -36.27 -25.03 -15.19
C ALA A 235 -35.47 -23.91 -15.87
N LYS A 236 -35.56 -22.68 -15.36
CA LYS A 236 -34.64 -21.60 -15.77
C LYS A 236 -33.25 -21.90 -15.22
N GLY A 237 -32.23 -21.76 -16.06
CA GLY A 237 -30.84 -21.90 -15.65
C GLY A 237 -30.27 -20.63 -15.02
N TYR A 238 -29.35 -20.79 -14.06
CA TYR A 238 -28.75 -19.69 -13.32
C TYR A 238 -27.21 -19.75 -13.33
N LYS A 239 -26.60 -18.61 -13.01
CA LYS A 239 -25.18 -18.46 -12.69
C LYS A 239 -24.97 -17.67 -11.41
N TYR A 240 -23.80 -17.85 -10.81
CA TYR A 240 -23.33 -16.97 -9.74
C TYR A 240 -22.98 -15.58 -10.28
N GLY A 241 -23.38 -14.55 -9.53
CA GLY A 241 -23.03 -13.17 -9.81
C GLY A 241 -23.27 -12.31 -8.58
N PHE A 242 -22.24 -11.64 -8.07
CA PHE A 242 -22.31 -10.74 -6.90
C PHE A 242 -22.86 -11.42 -5.64
N ASN A 243 -22.41 -12.65 -5.37
CA ASN A 243 -22.88 -13.53 -4.31
C ASN A 243 -24.38 -13.85 -4.36
N THR A 244 -25.03 -13.68 -5.53
CA THR A 244 -26.43 -14.05 -5.76
C THR A 244 -26.57 -14.90 -7.03
N PHE A 245 -27.79 -15.39 -7.29
CA PHE A 245 -28.14 -16.14 -8.49
C PHE A 245 -28.66 -15.18 -9.56
N LYS A 246 -28.11 -15.25 -10.77
CA LYS A 246 -28.56 -14.49 -11.92
C LYS A 246 -29.09 -15.46 -12.98
N VAL A 247 -30.30 -15.20 -13.48
CA VAL A 247 -30.86 -15.94 -14.61
C VAL A 247 -29.85 -15.86 -15.75
N TYR A 248 -29.57 -17.00 -16.38
CA TYR A 248 -28.62 -17.07 -17.48
C TYR A 248 -29.10 -18.08 -18.51
N GLU A 249 -29.32 -17.60 -19.72
CA GLU A 249 -29.59 -18.42 -20.89
C GLU A 249 -28.26 -18.80 -21.53
N ALA A 250 -27.85 -20.04 -21.29
CA ALA A 250 -26.64 -20.57 -21.90
C ALA A 250 -26.78 -20.64 -23.43
N PRO A 251 -25.73 -20.27 -24.19
CA PRO A 251 -25.67 -20.55 -25.61
C PRO A 251 -25.89 -22.05 -25.86
N SER A 252 -26.45 -22.36 -27.02
CA SER A 252 -26.72 -23.74 -27.37
C SER A 252 -25.55 -24.36 -28.14
N TYR A 253 -25.27 -25.61 -27.79
CA TYR A 253 -24.16 -26.40 -28.29
C TYR A 253 -24.69 -27.75 -28.76
N ARG A 254 -25.56 -27.75 -29.78
CA ARG A 254 -26.20 -28.97 -30.29
C ARG A 254 -25.18 -30.05 -30.68
N GLY A 255 -24.04 -29.63 -31.24
CA GLY A 255 -22.95 -30.55 -31.57
C GLY A 255 -22.28 -31.23 -30.37
N ASN A 256 -22.62 -30.87 -29.13
CA ASN A 256 -22.16 -31.53 -27.90
C ASN A 256 -23.31 -32.28 -27.17
N THR A 257 -24.47 -32.47 -27.82
CA THR A 257 -25.57 -33.27 -27.27
C THR A 257 -25.16 -34.68 -26.85
N PRO A 258 -24.35 -35.44 -27.64
CA PRO A 258 -23.88 -36.76 -27.23
C PRO A 258 -23.12 -36.77 -25.90
N ALA A 259 -22.44 -35.68 -25.59
CA ALA A 259 -21.64 -35.59 -24.40
C ALA A 259 -22.35 -34.95 -23.21
N GLY A 260 -23.39 -34.14 -23.38
CA GLY A 260 -23.86 -33.30 -22.27
C GLY A 260 -25.27 -32.71 -22.28
N TYR A 261 -26.06 -32.80 -23.35
CA TYR A 261 -27.33 -32.05 -23.43
C TYR A 261 -28.60 -32.92 -23.42
N TYR A 262 -28.54 -34.10 -22.80
CA TYR A 262 -29.76 -34.81 -22.46
C TYR A 262 -30.52 -34.02 -21.38
N ILE A 263 -31.85 -34.06 -21.45
CA ILE A 263 -32.74 -33.37 -20.54
C ILE A 263 -33.68 -34.40 -19.92
N SER A 264 -33.85 -34.40 -18.61
CA SER A 264 -34.76 -35.32 -17.92
C SER A 264 -35.45 -34.65 -16.74
N ASP A 265 -36.60 -35.20 -16.37
CA ASP A 265 -37.24 -34.96 -15.09
C ASP A 265 -36.83 -36.04 -14.08
N LEU A 266 -37.38 -35.97 -12.85
CA LEU A 266 -37.08 -36.94 -11.80
C LEU A 266 -37.68 -38.33 -12.06
N ASN A 267 -38.71 -38.43 -12.92
CA ASN A 267 -39.30 -39.70 -13.30
C ASN A 267 -38.36 -40.48 -14.22
N GLY A 268 -37.83 -39.82 -15.25
CA GLY A 268 -36.89 -40.41 -16.20
C GLY A 268 -35.61 -40.85 -15.51
N LEU A 269 -35.09 -40.03 -14.60
CA LEU A 269 -33.93 -40.39 -13.77
C LEU A 269 -34.21 -41.59 -12.86
N SER A 270 -35.41 -41.68 -12.28
CA SER A 270 -35.75 -42.84 -11.45
C SER A 270 -35.80 -44.15 -12.23
N GLU A 271 -36.29 -44.12 -13.48
CA GLU A 271 -36.27 -45.28 -14.36
C GLU A 271 -34.85 -45.61 -14.83
N TRP A 272 -34.06 -44.60 -15.19
CA TRP A 272 -32.66 -44.76 -15.57
C TRP A 272 -31.82 -45.42 -14.49
N LEU A 273 -31.96 -44.99 -13.23
CA LEU A 273 -31.22 -45.59 -12.12
C LEU A 273 -31.59 -47.08 -11.91
N LYS A 274 -32.87 -47.44 -12.02
CA LYS A 274 -33.31 -48.85 -11.92
C LYS A 274 -32.76 -49.72 -13.05
N ILE A 275 -32.74 -49.18 -14.26
CA ILE A 275 -32.15 -49.85 -15.44
C ILE A 275 -30.66 -50.10 -15.20
N GLN A 276 -29.91 -49.07 -14.76
CA GLN A 276 -28.48 -49.18 -14.50
C GLN A 276 -28.15 -50.13 -13.34
N LEU A 277 -29.03 -50.26 -12.34
CA LEU A 277 -28.88 -51.26 -11.26
C LEU A 277 -29.30 -52.68 -11.68
N ASN A 278 -29.74 -52.90 -12.92
CA ASN A 278 -30.30 -54.16 -13.40
C ASN A 278 -31.50 -54.65 -12.56
N SER A 279 -32.23 -53.73 -11.92
CA SER A 279 -33.35 -54.03 -11.02
C SER A 279 -34.72 -53.99 -11.70
N LYS A 280 -34.77 -53.43 -12.92
CA LYS A 280 -35.94 -53.44 -13.81
C LYS A 280 -35.81 -54.58 -14.81
N GLU A 281 -36.93 -55.23 -15.12
CA GLU A 281 -36.97 -56.25 -16.17
C GLU A 281 -36.80 -55.60 -17.55
N ILE A 282 -35.69 -55.94 -18.22
CA ILE A 282 -35.32 -55.49 -19.57
C ILE A 282 -34.73 -56.69 -20.33
N SER A 283 -34.65 -56.60 -21.66
CA SER A 283 -34.11 -57.69 -22.49
C SER A 283 -32.66 -58.04 -22.10
N LEU A 284 -32.28 -59.31 -22.28
CA LEU A 284 -30.93 -59.80 -21.97
C LEU A 284 -29.83 -59.01 -22.70
N SER A 285 -30.09 -58.62 -23.96
CA SER A 285 -29.18 -57.79 -24.74
C SER A 285 -28.87 -56.45 -24.06
N TYR A 286 -29.89 -55.76 -23.51
CA TYR A 286 -29.65 -54.51 -22.78
C TYR A 286 -28.89 -54.74 -21.46
N LYS A 287 -29.12 -55.86 -20.78
CA LYS A 287 -28.38 -56.21 -19.55
C LYS A 287 -26.88 -56.38 -19.81
N GLU A 288 -26.53 -57.14 -20.83
CA GLU A 288 -25.14 -57.35 -21.25
C GLU A 288 -24.45 -56.02 -21.61
N MET A 289 -25.14 -55.12 -22.30
CA MET A 289 -24.61 -53.78 -22.61
C MET A 289 -24.38 -52.93 -21.36
N ILE A 290 -25.31 -52.94 -20.40
CA ILE A 290 -25.16 -52.19 -19.15
C ILE A 290 -23.98 -52.71 -18.34
N GLU A 291 -23.87 -54.03 -18.16
CA GLU A 291 -22.73 -54.66 -17.48
C GLU A 291 -21.40 -54.31 -18.15
N LYS A 292 -21.36 -54.34 -19.49
CA LYS A 292 -20.17 -53.91 -20.25
C LYS A 292 -19.87 -52.42 -20.08
N SER A 293 -20.88 -51.56 -20.00
CA SER A 293 -20.70 -50.10 -19.82
C SER A 293 -20.12 -49.74 -18.44
N HIS A 294 -20.30 -50.62 -17.45
CA HIS A 294 -19.79 -50.47 -16.08
C HIS A 294 -18.35 -50.96 -15.91
N ALA A 295 -17.82 -51.71 -16.87
CA ALA A 295 -16.47 -52.23 -16.82
C ALA A 295 -15.45 -51.09 -17.05
N PRO A 296 -14.57 -50.79 -16.07
CA PRO A 296 -13.59 -49.72 -16.21
C PRO A 296 -12.42 -50.12 -17.12
N ASN A 297 -11.78 -49.12 -17.72
CA ASN A 297 -10.50 -49.33 -18.40
C ASN A 297 -9.35 -49.38 -17.39
N LEU A 298 -8.82 -50.58 -17.14
CA LEU A 298 -7.69 -50.83 -16.24
C LEU A 298 -6.32 -50.75 -16.92
N THR A 299 -6.25 -50.40 -18.22
CA THR A 299 -4.98 -50.34 -18.96
C THR A 299 -4.18 -49.06 -18.73
N VAL A 300 -4.75 -48.07 -18.03
CA VAL A 300 -4.11 -46.79 -17.71
C VAL A 300 -4.15 -46.56 -16.20
N ASP A 301 -3.32 -45.65 -15.71
CA ASP A 301 -3.29 -45.31 -14.28
C ASP A 301 -4.65 -44.77 -13.78
N PRO A 302 -5.02 -45.05 -12.52
CA PRO A 302 -6.26 -44.55 -11.93
C PRO A 302 -6.25 -43.02 -11.77
N ILE A 303 -7.44 -42.43 -11.82
CA ILE A 303 -7.71 -41.01 -11.60
C ILE A 303 -8.00 -40.81 -10.12
N GLY A 304 -6.97 -40.48 -9.35
CA GLY A 304 -7.09 -40.49 -7.89
C GLY A 304 -7.39 -41.91 -7.40
N ASN A 305 -8.65 -42.17 -7.01
CA ASN A 305 -9.11 -43.46 -6.51
C ASN A 305 -10.14 -44.17 -7.42
N SER A 306 -10.34 -43.70 -8.65
CA SER A 306 -11.28 -44.28 -9.63
C SER A 306 -10.62 -44.63 -10.96
N PHE A 307 -11.27 -45.50 -11.73
CA PHE A 307 -11.03 -45.70 -13.15
C PHE A 307 -12.25 -45.26 -13.95
N TYR A 308 -12.06 -44.89 -15.22
CA TYR A 308 -13.19 -44.48 -16.07
C TYR A 308 -13.71 -45.66 -16.89
N ALA A 309 -15.04 -45.80 -16.93
CA ALA A 309 -15.80 -46.72 -17.78
C ALA A 309 -16.59 -45.91 -18.82
N MET A 310 -17.64 -46.46 -19.41
CA MET A 310 -18.34 -45.78 -20.51
C MET A 310 -19.40 -44.79 -20.00
N GLY A 311 -18.94 -43.68 -19.41
CA GLY A 311 -19.79 -42.66 -18.80
C GLY A 311 -19.88 -42.74 -17.27
N TRP A 312 -18.98 -43.49 -16.64
CA TRP A 312 -18.95 -43.69 -15.18
C TRP A 312 -17.51 -43.66 -14.63
N ASP A 313 -17.31 -42.95 -13.53
CA ASP A 313 -16.16 -43.13 -12.65
C ASP A 313 -16.44 -44.33 -11.72
N VAL A 314 -15.56 -45.33 -11.79
CA VAL A 314 -15.68 -46.60 -11.08
C VAL A 314 -14.71 -46.63 -9.91
N TYR A 315 -15.24 -46.68 -8.70
CA TYR A 315 -14.49 -46.72 -7.45
C TYR A 315 -14.47 -48.12 -6.84
N LYS A 316 -13.41 -48.42 -6.08
CA LYS A 316 -13.29 -49.64 -5.26
C LYS A 316 -13.60 -50.95 -6.03
N GLY A 317 -13.14 -51.04 -7.28
CA GLY A 317 -13.33 -52.23 -8.10
C GLY A 317 -14.78 -52.51 -8.51
N GLY A 318 -15.62 -51.48 -8.65
CA GLY A 318 -17.01 -51.61 -9.12
C GLY A 318 -18.07 -51.55 -8.02
N GLN A 319 -17.68 -51.38 -6.75
CA GLN A 319 -18.64 -51.23 -5.65
C GLN A 319 -19.45 -49.93 -5.75
N GLU A 320 -18.89 -48.91 -6.39
CA GLU A 320 -19.54 -47.62 -6.57
C GLU A 320 -19.19 -47.06 -7.94
N LEU A 321 -20.22 -46.66 -8.68
CA LEU A 321 -20.11 -45.94 -9.93
C LEU A 321 -20.72 -44.57 -9.74
N SER A 322 -20.09 -43.53 -10.25
CA SER A 322 -20.69 -42.20 -10.22
C SER A 322 -20.23 -41.37 -11.41
N HIS A 323 -20.93 -40.28 -11.70
CA HIS A 323 -20.46 -39.32 -12.69
C HIS A 323 -21.05 -37.94 -12.39
N GLU A 324 -20.22 -36.91 -12.46
CA GLU A 324 -20.65 -35.51 -12.41
C GLU A 324 -21.07 -35.01 -13.80
N GLY A 325 -22.19 -34.32 -13.87
CA GLY A 325 -22.60 -33.59 -15.06
C GLY A 325 -22.64 -32.09 -14.78
N SER A 326 -22.02 -31.30 -15.65
CA SER A 326 -22.09 -29.84 -15.54
C SER A 326 -22.25 -29.23 -16.93
N ASN A 327 -23.20 -28.31 -17.05
CA ASN A 327 -23.40 -27.40 -18.18
C ASN A 327 -23.26 -25.96 -17.68
N PRO A 328 -23.24 -24.93 -18.54
CA PRO A 328 -23.06 -23.54 -18.11
C PRO A 328 -24.02 -23.05 -17.01
N ASN A 329 -25.24 -23.58 -16.95
CA ASN A 329 -26.31 -23.16 -16.05
C ASN A 329 -27.08 -24.32 -15.40
N PHE A 330 -26.58 -25.56 -15.50
CA PHE A 330 -27.15 -26.75 -14.86
C PHE A 330 -26.04 -27.65 -14.34
N SER A 331 -26.36 -28.48 -13.35
CA SER A 331 -25.48 -29.55 -12.89
C SER A 331 -26.30 -30.77 -12.48
N SER A 332 -25.70 -31.94 -12.60
CA SER A 332 -26.24 -33.21 -12.14
C SER A 332 -25.14 -34.07 -11.52
N PHE A 333 -25.56 -35.04 -10.73
CA PHE A 333 -24.69 -36.09 -10.26
C PHE A 333 -25.49 -37.37 -10.12
N MET A 334 -24.93 -38.48 -10.60
CA MET A 334 -25.51 -39.80 -10.47
C MET A 334 -24.53 -40.71 -9.75
N LEU A 335 -25.06 -41.56 -8.87
CA LEU A 335 -24.31 -42.52 -8.10
C LEU A 335 -25.06 -43.85 -8.05
N LEU A 336 -24.35 -44.93 -8.29
CA LEU A 336 -24.86 -46.30 -8.29
C LEU A 336 -23.99 -47.15 -7.37
N ARG A 337 -24.66 -48.01 -6.62
CA ARG A 337 -24.04 -49.00 -5.76
C ARG A 337 -24.73 -50.33 -6.00
N PRO A 338 -24.26 -51.09 -7.01
CA PRO A 338 -24.94 -52.30 -7.47
C PRO A 338 -25.10 -53.34 -6.37
N ASN A 339 -24.07 -53.53 -5.53
CA ASN A 339 -24.08 -54.54 -4.46
C ASN A 339 -25.14 -54.26 -3.37
N GLU A 340 -25.40 -52.98 -3.09
CA GLU A 340 -26.44 -52.56 -2.14
C GLU A 340 -27.79 -52.27 -2.83
N GLU A 341 -27.84 -52.42 -4.16
CA GLU A 341 -28.95 -52.06 -5.03
C GLU A 341 -29.43 -50.61 -4.87
N VAL A 342 -28.53 -49.68 -4.55
CA VAL A 342 -28.87 -48.26 -4.32
C VAL A 342 -28.45 -47.39 -5.49
N GLY A 343 -29.35 -46.53 -5.94
CA GLY A 343 -29.09 -45.52 -6.97
C GLY A 343 -29.54 -44.15 -6.49
N ILE A 344 -28.73 -43.12 -6.71
CA ILE A 344 -29.00 -41.74 -6.33
C ILE A 344 -28.77 -40.85 -7.55
N ALA A 345 -29.71 -39.95 -7.84
CA ALA A 345 -29.52 -38.88 -8.80
C ALA A 345 -29.91 -37.55 -8.17
N VAL A 346 -29.08 -36.54 -8.37
CA VAL A 346 -29.35 -35.17 -7.95
C VAL A 346 -29.14 -34.25 -9.15
N VAL A 347 -30.06 -33.33 -9.38
CA VAL A 347 -30.00 -32.34 -10.47
C VAL A 347 -30.23 -30.94 -9.92
N SER A 348 -29.66 -29.90 -10.54
CA SER A 348 -29.81 -28.51 -10.14
C SER A 348 -29.75 -27.56 -11.32
N ASN A 349 -30.49 -26.46 -11.25
CA ASN A 349 -30.56 -25.41 -12.27
C ASN A 349 -29.48 -24.32 -12.12
N ILE A 350 -28.28 -24.73 -11.70
CA ILE A 350 -27.06 -23.92 -11.69
C ILE A 350 -25.86 -24.86 -11.84
N ASN A 351 -24.76 -24.38 -12.42
CA ASN A 351 -23.50 -25.11 -12.40
C ASN A 351 -22.87 -25.04 -10.99
N SER A 352 -22.97 -26.14 -10.22
CA SER A 352 -22.42 -26.22 -8.87
C SER A 352 -22.01 -27.65 -8.52
N VAL A 353 -21.15 -27.78 -7.51
CA VAL A 353 -20.77 -29.09 -6.94
C VAL A 353 -21.80 -29.64 -5.95
N ILE A 354 -22.88 -28.90 -5.69
CA ILE A 354 -23.88 -29.24 -4.67
C ILE A 354 -24.59 -30.57 -4.97
N PRO A 355 -24.97 -30.91 -6.22
CA PRO A 355 -25.51 -32.24 -6.54
C PRO A 355 -24.61 -33.40 -6.08
N GLN A 356 -23.30 -33.29 -6.33
CA GLN A 356 -22.34 -34.31 -5.90
C GLN A 356 -22.26 -34.42 -4.39
N GLN A 357 -22.04 -33.30 -3.69
CA GLN A 357 -21.97 -33.30 -2.22
C GLN A 357 -23.22 -33.91 -1.59
N LEU A 358 -24.39 -33.51 -2.11
CA LEU A 358 -25.66 -33.96 -1.58
C LEU A 358 -25.85 -35.47 -1.81
N ALA A 359 -25.53 -35.98 -3.01
CA ALA A 359 -25.62 -37.40 -3.29
C ALA A 359 -24.67 -38.24 -2.41
N GLU A 360 -23.45 -37.76 -2.19
CA GLU A 360 -22.46 -38.43 -1.34
C GLU A 360 -22.84 -38.39 0.15
N GLU A 361 -23.35 -37.28 0.66
CA GLU A 361 -23.88 -37.17 2.03
C GLU A 361 -25.11 -38.09 2.23
N ILE A 362 -26.01 -38.16 1.25
CA ILE A 362 -27.16 -39.08 1.25
C ILE A 362 -26.69 -40.54 1.23
N ARG A 363 -25.74 -40.89 0.35
CA ARG A 363 -25.13 -42.23 0.31
C ARG A 363 -24.58 -42.61 1.67
N ASN A 364 -23.81 -41.73 2.28
CA ASN A 364 -23.18 -41.98 3.58
C ASN A 364 -24.23 -42.19 4.67
N TYR A 365 -25.33 -41.42 4.65
CA TYR A 365 -26.47 -41.65 5.53
C TYR A 365 -27.14 -43.02 5.31
N ILE A 366 -27.39 -43.43 4.06
CA ILE A 366 -28.07 -44.69 3.74
C ILE A 366 -27.24 -45.91 4.16
N ILE A 367 -25.91 -45.83 4.04
CA ILE A 367 -25.00 -46.98 4.19
C ILE A 367 -24.30 -46.98 5.58
N GLY A 368 -24.59 -45.98 6.44
CA GLY A 368 -24.02 -45.89 7.78
C GLY A 368 -22.55 -45.43 7.80
N GLY A 369 -22.12 -44.65 6.81
CA GLY A 369 -20.79 -44.04 6.76
C GLY A 369 -20.75 -42.69 7.49
N ASP A 370 -19.80 -42.50 8.39
CA ASP A 370 -19.66 -41.27 9.21
C ASP A 370 -18.92 -40.11 8.51
N THR A 371 -18.65 -40.22 7.21
CA THR A 371 -17.85 -39.20 6.50
C THR A 371 -18.74 -38.08 5.96
N LYS A 372 -18.47 -36.84 6.38
CA LYS A 372 -18.99 -35.66 5.67
C LYS A 372 -18.06 -35.38 4.49
N THR A 373 -18.58 -35.31 3.27
CA THR A 373 -17.76 -34.90 2.13
C THR A 373 -17.82 -33.40 1.93
N TYR A 374 -16.67 -32.73 2.07
CA TYR A 374 -16.55 -31.28 1.86
C TYR A 374 -15.87 -30.99 0.54
N LEU A 375 -16.66 -30.90 -0.53
CA LEU A 375 -16.17 -30.36 -1.79
C LEU A 375 -16.24 -28.82 -1.76
N THR A 376 -15.40 -28.17 -2.54
CA THR A 376 -15.42 -26.72 -2.64
C THR A 376 -16.29 -26.29 -3.81
N ASN A 377 -17.29 -25.43 -3.58
CA ASN A 377 -18.03 -24.80 -4.67
C ASN A 377 -17.18 -23.71 -5.34
N SER A 378 -16.40 -24.10 -6.34
CA SER A 378 -15.41 -23.25 -7.02
C SER A 378 -16.02 -22.01 -7.67
N ASN A 379 -17.13 -22.15 -8.39
CA ASN A 379 -17.78 -21.01 -9.06
C ASN A 379 -18.27 -19.96 -8.05
N LYS A 380 -18.89 -20.40 -6.95
CA LYS A 380 -19.31 -19.49 -5.87
C LYS A 380 -18.11 -18.80 -5.20
N LYS A 381 -17.01 -19.52 -4.96
CA LYS A 381 -15.78 -18.93 -4.39
C LYS A 381 -15.14 -17.92 -5.34
N ILE A 382 -15.09 -18.23 -6.64
CA ILE A 382 -14.57 -17.32 -7.68
C ILE A 382 -15.45 -16.06 -7.73
N ASP A 383 -16.78 -16.21 -7.74
CA ASP A 383 -17.72 -15.09 -7.73
C ASP A 383 -17.51 -14.18 -6.52
N ARG A 384 -17.39 -14.77 -5.32
CA ARG A 384 -17.10 -14.03 -4.10
C ARG A 384 -15.79 -13.27 -4.18
N SER A 385 -14.74 -13.94 -4.65
CA SER A 385 -13.39 -13.34 -4.77
C SER A 385 -13.38 -12.17 -5.74
N ALA A 386 -14.00 -12.35 -6.92
CA ALA A 386 -14.15 -11.30 -7.91
C ALA A 386 -15.01 -10.13 -7.38
N THR A 387 -16.07 -10.43 -6.63
CA THR A 387 -16.92 -9.41 -5.97
C THR A 387 -16.12 -8.58 -4.97
N ILE A 388 -15.37 -9.22 -4.07
CA ILE A 388 -14.50 -8.52 -3.10
C ILE A 388 -13.49 -7.65 -3.84
N PHE A 389 -12.87 -8.16 -4.90
CA PHE A 389 -11.93 -7.41 -5.72
C PHE A 389 -12.58 -6.18 -6.38
N ILE A 390 -13.77 -6.33 -6.95
CA ILE A 390 -14.55 -5.22 -7.56
C ILE A 390 -14.79 -4.12 -6.52
N PHE A 391 -15.28 -4.47 -5.32
CA PHE A 391 -15.49 -3.48 -4.26
C PHE A 391 -14.19 -2.87 -3.75
N ALA A 392 -13.10 -3.64 -3.70
CA ALA A 392 -11.80 -3.14 -3.27
C ALA A 392 -11.18 -2.16 -4.27
N ILE A 393 -11.27 -2.41 -5.58
CA ILE A 393 -10.65 -1.57 -6.62
C ILE A 393 -11.46 -0.31 -6.94
N THR A 394 -12.78 -0.34 -6.76
CA THR A 394 -13.68 0.76 -7.13
C THR A 394 -13.32 2.10 -6.45
N PRO A 395 -13.04 2.18 -5.14
CA PRO A 395 -12.60 3.42 -4.50
C PRO A 395 -11.31 3.99 -5.12
N PHE A 396 -10.36 3.13 -5.51
CA PHE A 396 -9.12 3.58 -6.15
C PHE A 396 -9.37 4.19 -7.52
N ILE A 397 -10.30 3.61 -8.29
CA ILE A 397 -10.72 4.14 -9.60
C ILE A 397 -11.39 5.51 -9.43
N LEU A 398 -12.29 5.66 -8.45
CA LEU A 398 -12.96 6.94 -8.17
C LEU A 398 -11.96 8.03 -7.77
N VAL A 399 -10.99 7.70 -6.91
CA VAL A 399 -9.90 8.60 -6.53
C VAL A 399 -9.06 9.00 -7.75
N LEU A 400 -8.74 8.07 -8.64
CA LEU A 400 -8.02 8.37 -9.88
C LEU A 400 -8.83 9.24 -10.83
N PHE A 401 -10.12 9.01 -11.00
CA PHE A 401 -10.98 9.86 -11.83
C PHE A 401 -11.08 11.28 -11.26
N TYR A 402 -11.23 11.42 -9.94
CA TYR A 402 -11.17 12.72 -9.28
C TYR A 402 -9.85 13.46 -9.58
N PHE A 403 -8.70 12.78 -9.46
CA PHE A 403 -7.41 13.41 -9.72
C PHE A 403 -7.13 13.69 -11.20
N ASN A 404 -7.58 12.83 -12.11
CA ASN A 404 -7.56 13.11 -13.55
C ASN A 404 -8.40 14.36 -13.87
N ALA A 405 -9.62 14.45 -13.34
CA ALA A 405 -10.49 15.61 -13.53
C ALA A 405 -9.85 16.89 -12.98
N LEU A 406 -9.29 16.85 -11.77
CA LEU A 406 -8.55 17.98 -11.20
C LEU A 406 -7.38 18.40 -12.08
N THR A 407 -6.59 17.44 -12.58
CA THR A 407 -5.43 17.72 -13.43
C THR A 407 -5.86 18.38 -14.73
N ILE A 408 -6.93 17.90 -15.35
CA ILE A 408 -7.50 18.50 -16.56
C ILE A 408 -7.97 19.93 -16.27
N VAL A 409 -8.68 20.17 -15.17
CA VAL A 409 -9.11 21.52 -14.76
C VAL A 409 -7.91 22.44 -14.51
N GLU A 410 -6.82 21.93 -13.93
CA GLU A 410 -5.59 22.70 -13.72
C GLU A 410 -4.88 23.06 -15.03
N ILE A 411 -4.92 22.18 -16.03
CA ILE A 411 -4.41 22.44 -17.38
C ILE A 411 -5.25 23.53 -18.06
N ILE A 412 -6.59 23.40 -18.02
CA ILE A 412 -7.51 24.38 -18.62
C ILE A 412 -7.36 25.76 -17.95
N ARG A 413 -7.14 25.81 -16.64
CA ARG A 413 -6.91 27.06 -15.88
C ARG A 413 -5.48 27.61 -16.01
N GLY A 414 -4.62 26.99 -16.83
CA GLY A 414 -3.24 27.43 -17.04
C GLY A 414 -2.32 27.30 -15.81
N LYS A 415 -2.75 26.58 -14.77
CA LYS A 415 -1.93 26.30 -13.57
C LYS A 415 -0.84 25.28 -13.84
N ARG A 416 -1.06 24.42 -14.84
CA ARG A 416 -0.07 23.47 -15.38
C ARG A 416 0.31 23.94 -16.77
N LYS A 417 1.62 23.96 -17.05
CA LYS A 417 2.15 24.36 -18.36
C LYS A 417 2.84 23.19 -19.04
N LEU A 418 2.78 23.17 -20.36
CA LEU A 418 3.53 22.22 -21.17
C LEU A 418 5.02 22.48 -20.92
N SER A 419 5.75 21.48 -20.44
CA SER A 419 7.21 21.56 -20.38
C SER A 419 7.78 21.20 -21.76
N GLY A 420 8.93 21.79 -22.11
CA GLY A 420 9.65 21.39 -23.32
C GLY A 420 10.05 19.91 -23.20
N MET A 421 9.46 19.04 -24.02
CA MET A 421 9.72 17.60 -23.97
C MET A 421 11.13 17.31 -24.46
N ARG A 422 11.97 16.70 -23.61
CA ARG A 422 13.28 16.19 -24.01
C ARG A 422 13.11 14.77 -24.57
N VAL A 423 14.10 14.28 -25.32
CA VAL A 423 14.12 12.89 -25.84
C VAL A 423 13.88 11.85 -24.74
N ARG A 424 14.44 12.10 -23.55
CA ARG A 424 14.23 11.24 -22.38
C ARG A 424 12.75 11.14 -21.96
N ASP A 425 12.01 12.25 -22.01
CA ASP A 425 10.61 12.29 -21.57
C ASP A 425 9.72 11.53 -22.56
N ILE A 426 9.96 11.70 -23.86
CA ILE A 426 9.32 10.91 -24.93
C ILE A 426 9.61 9.42 -24.75
N SER A 427 10.87 9.06 -24.49
CA SER A 427 11.25 7.66 -24.27
C SER A 427 10.55 7.04 -23.06
N SER A 428 10.37 7.80 -21.97
CA SER A 428 9.66 7.30 -20.78
C SER A 428 8.16 7.11 -21.02
N LEU A 429 7.53 7.95 -21.85
CA LEU A 429 6.14 7.77 -22.25
C LEU A 429 5.97 6.53 -23.14
N LEU A 430 6.86 6.33 -24.12
CA LEU A 430 6.84 5.14 -24.98
C LEU A 430 7.03 3.85 -24.17
N ILE A 431 7.98 3.84 -23.23
CA ILE A 431 8.18 2.70 -22.31
C ILE A 431 6.92 2.45 -21.47
N SER A 432 6.27 3.51 -20.97
CA SER A 432 5.05 3.37 -20.17
C SER A 432 3.88 2.80 -20.99
N VAL A 433 3.75 3.20 -22.27
CA VAL A 433 2.78 2.61 -23.21
C VAL A 433 3.08 1.12 -23.43
N LEU A 434 4.35 0.77 -23.65
CA LEU A 434 4.76 -0.63 -23.83
C LEU A 434 4.43 -1.47 -22.59
N VAL A 435 4.70 -0.97 -21.39
CA VAL A 435 4.36 -1.64 -20.13
C VAL A 435 2.85 -1.83 -19.99
N LEU A 436 2.04 -0.83 -20.36
CA LEU A 436 0.58 -0.94 -20.35
C LEU A 436 0.08 -2.02 -21.32
N LEU A 437 0.64 -2.06 -22.53
CA LEU A 437 0.30 -3.08 -23.54
C LEU A 437 0.68 -4.48 -23.06
N ILE A 438 1.87 -4.67 -22.49
CA ILE A 438 2.29 -5.94 -21.89
C ILE A 438 1.30 -6.35 -20.79
N PHE A 439 0.87 -5.40 -19.95
CA PHE A 439 -0.10 -5.67 -18.90
C PHE A 439 -1.46 -6.10 -19.48
N TYR A 440 -1.96 -5.48 -20.54
CA TYR A 440 -3.21 -5.90 -21.21
C TYR A 440 -3.10 -7.26 -21.88
N VAL A 441 -1.98 -7.55 -22.52
CA VAL A 441 -1.69 -8.89 -23.05
C VAL A 441 -1.68 -9.91 -21.92
N SER A 442 -1.13 -9.57 -20.75
CA SER A 442 -1.15 -10.45 -19.58
C SER A 442 -2.58 -10.67 -19.04
N ILE A 443 -3.46 -9.67 -19.04
CA ILE A 443 -4.87 -9.88 -18.65
C ILE A 443 -5.58 -10.77 -19.69
N TYR A 444 -5.31 -10.56 -20.97
CA TYR A 444 -5.89 -11.36 -22.05
C TYR A 444 -5.53 -12.85 -21.94
N TYR A 445 -4.26 -13.16 -21.66
CA TYR A 445 -3.81 -14.56 -21.49
C TYR A 445 -4.05 -15.14 -20.09
N ALA A 446 -4.50 -14.35 -19.11
CA ALA A 446 -4.65 -14.80 -17.73
C ALA A 446 -5.55 -16.04 -17.59
N PRO A 447 -6.75 -16.13 -18.20
CA PRO A 447 -7.55 -17.35 -18.14
C PRO A 447 -6.83 -18.57 -18.70
N LYS A 448 -6.08 -18.40 -19.79
CA LYS A 448 -5.37 -19.51 -20.43
C LYS A 448 -4.30 -20.08 -19.51
N VAL A 449 -3.60 -19.22 -18.78
CA VAL A 449 -2.55 -19.63 -17.83
C VAL A 449 -3.14 -20.15 -16.53
N PHE A 450 -4.12 -19.43 -15.97
CA PHE A 450 -4.66 -19.75 -14.64
C PHE A 450 -5.73 -20.85 -14.67
N LEU A 451 -6.35 -21.15 -15.81
CA LEU A 451 -7.46 -22.11 -15.94
C LEU A 451 -7.17 -23.17 -17.02
N GLN A 452 -6.00 -23.80 -17.00
CA GLN A 452 -5.67 -24.98 -17.82
C GLN A 452 -5.93 -24.82 -19.33
N GLY A 453 -5.62 -23.65 -19.90
CA GLY A 453 -5.78 -23.38 -21.33
C GLY A 453 -7.15 -22.82 -21.74
N LEU A 454 -8.05 -22.54 -20.80
CA LEU A 454 -9.38 -21.99 -21.09
C LEU A 454 -9.33 -20.51 -21.48
N SER A 455 -10.25 -20.09 -22.36
CA SER A 455 -10.31 -18.74 -22.91
C SER A 455 -11.25 -17.80 -22.14
N TRP A 456 -11.16 -16.49 -22.40
CA TRP A 456 -12.17 -15.52 -21.95
C TRP A 456 -13.57 -15.83 -22.49
N GLY A 457 -13.66 -16.40 -23.70
CA GLY A 457 -14.93 -16.85 -24.29
C GLY A 457 -15.57 -17.96 -23.46
N PHE A 458 -14.78 -18.97 -23.08
CA PHE A 458 -15.21 -20.02 -22.16
C PHE A 458 -15.63 -19.46 -20.81
N LEU A 459 -14.81 -18.61 -20.19
CA LEU A 459 -15.13 -17.99 -18.89
C LEU A 459 -16.42 -17.18 -18.91
N LYS A 460 -16.70 -16.45 -19.99
CA LYS A 460 -17.97 -15.72 -20.15
C LYS A 460 -19.17 -16.66 -20.10
N VAL A 461 -19.02 -17.86 -20.67
CA VAL A 461 -20.09 -18.86 -20.74
C VAL A 461 -20.17 -19.76 -19.52
N TRP A 462 -19.07 -20.13 -18.88
CA TRP A 462 -19.06 -21.11 -17.78
C TRP A 462 -18.80 -20.49 -16.41
N GLY A 463 -18.03 -19.39 -16.37
CA GLY A 463 -17.65 -18.72 -15.14
C GLY A 463 -18.72 -17.76 -14.61
N PRO A 464 -18.56 -17.31 -13.35
CA PRO A 464 -19.38 -16.24 -12.78
C PRO A 464 -19.27 -14.94 -13.55
N SER A 465 -20.38 -14.18 -13.60
CA SER A 465 -20.43 -12.90 -14.32
C SER A 465 -19.44 -11.84 -13.78
N THR A 466 -19.13 -11.91 -12.48
CA THR A 466 -18.24 -10.97 -11.78
C THR A 466 -16.79 -11.04 -12.24
N VAL A 467 -16.31 -12.19 -12.73
CA VAL A 467 -14.92 -12.32 -13.21
C VAL A 467 -14.64 -11.38 -14.38
N TYR A 468 -15.60 -11.24 -15.29
CA TYR A 468 -15.50 -10.34 -16.43
C TYR A 468 -15.48 -8.87 -15.98
N PHE A 469 -16.38 -8.48 -15.05
CA PHE A 469 -16.39 -7.14 -14.48
C PHE A 469 -15.10 -6.79 -13.73
N ALA A 470 -14.56 -7.75 -12.96
CA ALA A 470 -13.30 -7.57 -12.25
C ALA A 470 -12.14 -7.26 -13.21
N ALA A 471 -12.03 -8.01 -14.31
CA ALA A 471 -11.00 -7.77 -15.34
C ALA A 471 -11.18 -6.42 -16.04
N LEU A 472 -12.41 -6.03 -16.36
CA LEU A 472 -12.71 -4.73 -16.97
C LEU A 472 -12.34 -3.57 -16.03
N LEU A 473 -12.68 -3.65 -14.74
CA LEU A 473 -12.29 -2.63 -13.76
C LEU A 473 -10.77 -2.55 -13.57
N LEU A 474 -10.04 -3.66 -13.66
CA LEU A 474 -8.59 -3.66 -13.63
C LEU A 474 -7.98 -2.95 -14.85
N ILE A 475 -8.56 -3.15 -16.04
CA ILE A 475 -8.19 -2.39 -17.24
C ILE A 475 -8.47 -0.90 -17.02
N VAL A 476 -9.67 -0.52 -16.59
CA VAL A 476 -10.05 0.88 -16.33
C VAL A 476 -9.12 1.52 -15.30
N PHE A 477 -8.80 0.83 -14.21
CA PHE A 477 -7.88 1.30 -13.19
C PHE A 477 -6.50 1.60 -13.77
N THR A 478 -5.93 0.66 -14.53
CA THR A 478 -4.59 0.82 -15.11
C THR A 478 -4.54 1.84 -16.25
N THR A 479 -5.60 1.97 -17.07
CA THR A 479 -5.72 3.06 -18.06
C THR A 479 -5.77 4.41 -17.36
N SER A 480 -6.60 4.54 -16.32
CA SER A 480 -6.80 5.79 -15.58
C SER A 480 -5.53 6.23 -14.84
N LEU A 481 -4.77 5.27 -14.30
CA LEU A 481 -3.46 5.50 -13.73
C LEU A 481 -2.44 5.95 -14.78
N PHE A 482 -2.38 5.26 -15.93
CA PHE A 482 -1.50 5.65 -17.03
C PHE A 482 -1.80 7.05 -17.55
N LEU A 483 -3.08 7.39 -17.71
CA LEU A 483 -3.53 8.73 -18.11
C LEU A 483 -3.07 9.78 -17.10
N TYR A 484 -3.27 9.53 -15.81
CA TYR A 484 -2.86 10.43 -14.74
C TYR A 484 -1.34 10.68 -14.74
N LEU A 485 -0.54 9.61 -14.83
CA LEU A 485 0.92 9.70 -14.87
C LEU A 485 1.40 10.43 -16.12
N SER A 486 0.76 10.18 -17.28
CA SER A 486 1.11 10.84 -18.54
C SER A 486 0.80 12.33 -18.49
N LEU A 487 -0.39 12.72 -18.03
CA LEU A 487 -0.80 14.12 -17.90
C LEU A 487 0.12 14.89 -16.95
N THR A 488 0.42 14.32 -15.78
CA THR A 488 1.30 14.98 -14.80
C THR A 488 2.76 15.03 -15.22
N HIS A 489 3.21 14.11 -16.08
CA HIS A 489 4.56 14.13 -16.65
C HIS A 489 4.71 15.21 -17.75
N ILE A 490 3.72 15.32 -18.64
CA ILE A 490 3.70 16.27 -19.77
C ILE A 490 3.39 17.70 -19.30
N PHE A 491 2.40 17.85 -18.41
CA PHE A 491 1.91 19.13 -17.90
C PHE A 491 2.36 19.35 -16.46
N GLN A 492 3.52 19.98 -16.32
CA GLN A 492 4.17 20.18 -15.04
C GLN A 492 3.58 21.38 -14.30
N LYS A 493 3.52 21.27 -12.97
CA LYS A 493 3.11 22.33 -12.04
C LYS A 493 4.27 22.64 -11.10
N ASP A 494 4.61 23.91 -10.97
CA ASP A 494 5.61 24.33 -9.99
C ASP A 494 5.14 23.97 -8.58
N LYS A 495 6.02 23.28 -7.83
CA LYS A 495 5.79 22.85 -6.43
C LYS A 495 4.60 21.89 -6.26
N GLU A 496 4.37 20.98 -7.21
CA GLU A 496 3.31 19.99 -7.11
C GLU A 496 3.49 19.02 -5.94
N ARG A 497 2.54 19.01 -5.00
CA ARG A 497 2.39 17.97 -3.97
C ARG A 497 1.37 16.94 -4.42
N SER A 498 1.84 15.95 -5.17
CA SER A 498 0.96 14.95 -5.79
C SER A 498 0.65 13.79 -4.83
N TYR A 499 -0.14 14.05 -3.77
CA TYR A 499 -0.58 13.02 -2.81
C TYR A 499 -1.30 11.85 -3.50
N ALA A 500 -2.02 12.15 -4.57
CA ALA A 500 -2.65 11.21 -5.49
C ALA A 500 -1.69 10.16 -6.07
N MET A 501 -0.51 10.63 -6.52
CA MET A 501 0.50 9.79 -7.14
C MET A 501 1.08 8.81 -6.12
N PHE A 502 1.25 9.23 -4.87
CA PHE A 502 1.75 8.36 -3.79
C PHE A 502 0.77 7.25 -3.45
N PHE A 503 -0.50 7.60 -3.23
CA PHE A 503 -1.53 6.61 -2.93
C PHE A 503 -1.63 5.54 -4.04
N THR A 504 -1.63 5.98 -5.29
CA THR A 504 -1.85 5.11 -6.46
C THR A 504 -0.64 4.24 -6.78
N LEU A 505 0.58 4.79 -6.73
CA LEU A 505 1.79 4.01 -6.99
C LEU A 505 2.18 3.09 -5.83
N SER A 506 1.94 3.49 -4.58
CA SER A 506 2.13 2.58 -3.43
C SER A 506 1.13 1.42 -3.48
N SER A 507 -0.10 1.66 -3.94
CA SER A 507 -1.08 0.61 -4.23
C SER A 507 -0.59 -0.33 -5.34
N LEU A 508 -0.08 0.20 -6.46
CA LEU A 508 0.48 -0.61 -7.55
C LEU A 508 1.65 -1.50 -7.09
N SER A 509 2.55 -0.94 -6.28
CA SER A 509 3.66 -1.71 -5.69
C SER A 509 3.16 -2.80 -4.74
N GLY A 510 2.19 -2.49 -3.86
CA GLY A 510 1.54 -3.47 -3.00
C GLY A 510 0.84 -4.59 -3.77
N PHE A 511 0.18 -4.26 -4.88
CA PHE A 511 -0.45 -5.24 -5.78
C PHE A 511 0.57 -6.15 -6.45
N GLY A 512 1.64 -5.59 -7.03
CA GLY A 512 2.72 -6.38 -7.64
C GLY A 512 3.32 -7.37 -6.64
N ASN A 513 3.44 -6.94 -5.38
CA ASN A 513 3.92 -7.79 -4.30
C ASN A 513 2.93 -8.92 -3.93
N ALA A 514 1.64 -8.60 -3.80
CA ALA A 514 0.60 -9.60 -3.54
C ALA A 514 0.47 -10.63 -4.68
N MET A 515 0.66 -10.19 -5.92
CA MET A 515 0.68 -11.05 -7.10
C MET A 515 1.80 -12.10 -7.03
N LEU A 516 2.99 -11.75 -6.51
CA LEU A 516 4.08 -12.72 -6.31
C LEU A 516 3.69 -13.82 -5.34
N ILE A 517 3.08 -13.46 -4.20
CA ILE A 517 2.60 -14.41 -3.19
C ILE A 517 1.57 -15.36 -3.80
N TYR A 518 0.62 -14.80 -4.57
CA TYR A 518 -0.41 -15.59 -5.24
C TYR A 518 0.20 -16.60 -6.21
N ILE A 519 1.13 -16.17 -7.08
CA ILE A 519 1.74 -17.06 -8.08
C ILE A 519 2.57 -18.16 -7.42
N ILE A 520 3.32 -17.84 -6.36
CA ILE A 520 4.06 -18.85 -5.59
C ILE A 520 3.10 -19.89 -5.01
N ASN A 521 2.00 -19.43 -4.38
CA ASN A 521 1.01 -20.34 -3.80
C ASN A 521 0.30 -21.18 -4.88
N GLU A 522 0.03 -20.61 -6.05
CA GLU A 522 -0.58 -21.30 -7.19
C GLU A 522 0.31 -22.43 -7.72
N VAL A 523 1.64 -22.22 -7.78
CA VAL A 523 2.59 -23.28 -8.15
C VAL A 523 2.50 -24.46 -7.17
N PHE A 524 2.51 -24.18 -5.86
CA PHE A 524 2.39 -25.22 -4.83
C PHE A 524 1.06 -26.00 -4.92
N ASN A 525 -0.04 -25.29 -5.18
CA ASN A 525 -1.36 -25.92 -5.31
C ASN A 525 -1.42 -26.83 -6.55
N ARG A 526 -0.88 -26.41 -7.70
CA ARG A 526 -0.88 -27.22 -8.94
C ARG A 526 -0.02 -28.46 -8.82
N GLN A 527 1.18 -28.32 -8.25
CA GLN A 527 2.13 -29.42 -8.12
C GLN A 527 1.62 -30.53 -7.18
N THR A 528 0.77 -30.17 -6.21
CA THR A 528 0.12 -31.15 -5.32
C THR A 528 -0.93 -32.00 -6.07
N ASN A 529 -1.58 -31.44 -7.09
CA ASN A 529 -2.71 -32.09 -7.77
C ASN A 529 -2.31 -32.81 -9.07
N SER A 530 -1.29 -32.34 -9.79
CA SER A 530 -0.83 -32.95 -11.06
C SER A 530 0.59 -32.52 -11.43
N LYS A 531 1.29 -33.31 -12.25
CA LYS A 531 2.62 -32.94 -12.76
C LYS A 531 2.48 -31.80 -13.77
N LEU A 532 3.05 -30.63 -13.44
CA LEU A 532 3.04 -29.47 -14.33
C LEU A 532 3.86 -29.72 -15.60
N SER A 533 3.34 -29.25 -16.73
CA SER A 533 4.10 -29.19 -17.98
C SER A 533 5.13 -28.05 -17.99
N ASN A 534 6.18 -28.18 -18.79
CA ASN A 534 7.19 -27.13 -18.96
C ASN A 534 6.57 -25.79 -19.42
N LEU A 535 5.53 -25.86 -20.26
CA LEU A 535 4.82 -24.68 -20.73
C LEU A 535 4.10 -23.95 -19.59
N GLU A 536 3.37 -24.66 -18.73
CA GLU A 536 2.67 -24.06 -17.59
C GLU A 536 3.63 -23.40 -16.61
N ILE A 537 4.78 -24.05 -16.34
CA ILE A 537 5.84 -23.47 -15.51
C ILE A 537 6.36 -22.18 -16.14
N SER A 538 6.69 -22.20 -17.44
CA SER A 538 7.20 -21.01 -18.13
C SER A 538 6.21 -19.84 -18.12
N GLN A 539 4.92 -20.13 -18.25
CA GLN A 539 3.86 -19.13 -18.18
C GLN A 539 3.75 -18.53 -16.78
N LEU A 540 3.71 -19.36 -15.72
CA LEU A 540 3.67 -18.89 -14.33
C LEU A 540 4.92 -18.07 -13.97
N VAL A 541 6.10 -18.47 -14.45
CA VAL A 541 7.34 -17.69 -14.32
C VAL A 541 7.23 -16.35 -15.04
N GLY A 542 6.61 -16.29 -16.21
CA GLY A 542 6.33 -15.03 -16.92
C GLY A 542 5.50 -14.04 -16.09
N TYR A 543 4.42 -14.51 -15.44
CA TYR A 543 3.63 -13.67 -14.53
C TYR A 543 4.41 -13.31 -13.26
N PHE A 544 5.28 -14.20 -12.76
CA PHE A 544 6.13 -13.92 -11.61
C PHE A 544 7.10 -12.77 -11.91
N LEU A 545 7.78 -12.82 -13.06
CA LEU A 545 8.66 -11.75 -13.53
C LEU A 545 7.90 -10.44 -13.75
N LEU A 546 6.69 -10.50 -14.31
CA LEU A 546 5.82 -9.33 -14.45
C LEU A 546 5.50 -8.70 -13.09
N GLY A 547 5.16 -9.51 -12.08
CA GLY A 547 4.94 -9.05 -10.71
C GLY A 547 6.16 -8.34 -10.12
N ILE A 548 7.36 -8.90 -10.33
CA ILE A 548 8.63 -8.28 -9.90
C ILE A 548 8.84 -6.92 -10.58
N ILE A 549 8.63 -6.85 -11.90
CA ILE A 549 8.79 -5.62 -12.67
C ILE A 549 7.82 -4.54 -12.15
N ILE A 550 6.54 -4.88 -11.97
CA ILE A 550 5.53 -3.95 -11.42
C ILE A 550 5.95 -3.46 -10.02
N TYR A 551 6.40 -4.37 -9.15
CA TYR A 551 6.85 -4.04 -7.81
C TYR A 551 8.06 -3.09 -7.83
N ILE A 552 9.11 -3.41 -8.59
CA ILE A 552 10.35 -2.63 -8.66
C ILE A 552 10.10 -1.25 -9.29
N LEU A 553 9.37 -1.19 -10.40
CA LEU A 553 9.04 0.08 -11.06
C LEU A 553 8.20 0.98 -10.14
N GLY A 554 7.17 0.41 -9.50
CA GLY A 554 6.36 1.12 -8.51
C GLY A 554 7.21 1.68 -7.37
N GLN A 555 8.08 0.86 -6.76
CA GLN A 555 8.99 1.30 -5.70
C GLN A 555 9.96 2.39 -6.16
N LYS A 556 10.60 2.22 -7.30
CA LYS A 556 11.62 3.15 -7.81
C LYS A 556 11.01 4.53 -8.07
N ILE A 557 9.83 4.59 -8.69
CA ILE A 557 9.14 5.85 -8.99
C ILE A 557 8.71 6.55 -7.70
N VAL A 558 8.06 5.81 -6.77
CA VAL A 558 7.59 6.37 -5.48
C VAL A 558 8.75 6.93 -4.66
N ARG A 559 9.84 6.14 -4.51
CA ARG A 559 11.03 6.54 -3.75
C ARG A 559 11.69 7.78 -4.34
N SER A 560 11.95 7.79 -5.64
CA SER A 560 12.63 8.90 -6.30
C SER A 560 11.85 10.21 -6.15
N LYS A 561 10.52 10.19 -6.38
CA LYS A 561 9.70 11.39 -6.30
C LYS A 561 9.60 11.94 -4.88
N LEU A 562 9.45 11.07 -3.88
CA LEU A 562 9.39 11.49 -2.47
C LEU A 562 10.70 12.14 -2.03
N ILE A 563 11.85 11.57 -2.40
CA ILE A 563 13.16 12.15 -2.08
C ILE A 563 13.28 13.58 -2.64
N THR A 564 12.87 13.82 -3.89
CA THR A 564 12.92 15.16 -4.49
C THR A 564 11.99 16.14 -3.78
N ILE A 565 10.73 15.75 -3.53
CA ILE A 565 9.75 16.64 -2.88
C ILE A 565 10.21 17.02 -1.47
N THR A 566 10.69 16.06 -0.69
CA THR A 566 11.07 16.37 0.69
C THR A 566 12.31 17.24 0.77
N ASN A 567 13.33 17.00 -0.06
CA ASN A 567 14.50 17.88 -0.10
C ASN A 567 14.12 19.31 -0.51
N HIS A 568 13.16 19.45 -1.44
CA HIS A 568 12.63 20.77 -1.80
C HIS A 568 11.87 21.42 -0.64
N ILE A 569 11.04 20.68 0.09
CA ILE A 569 10.35 21.18 1.28
C ILE A 569 11.36 21.64 2.34
N VAL A 570 12.40 20.85 2.59
CA VAL A 570 13.44 21.17 3.59
C VAL A 570 14.19 22.43 3.17
N TYR A 571 14.58 22.54 1.89
CA TYR A 571 15.19 23.75 1.35
C TYR A 571 14.29 24.98 1.55
N GLU A 572 13.01 24.91 1.18
CA GLU A 572 12.06 26.00 1.37
C GLU A 572 11.88 26.38 2.83
N LYS A 573 11.81 25.40 3.73
CA LYS A 573 11.62 25.64 5.17
C LYS A 573 12.86 26.22 5.84
N ARG A 574 14.06 25.77 5.45
CA ARG A 574 15.33 26.39 5.88
C ARG A 574 15.41 27.84 5.42
N LEU A 575 15.14 28.10 4.14
CA LEU A 575 15.17 29.46 3.61
C LEU A 575 14.12 30.36 4.26
N ALA A 576 12.91 29.85 4.51
CA ALA A 576 11.87 30.59 5.19
C ALA A 576 12.23 30.94 6.65
N LEU A 577 12.88 30.02 7.37
CA LEU A 577 13.34 30.28 8.74
C LEU A 577 14.50 31.28 8.77
N ILE A 578 15.47 31.14 7.85
CA ILE A 578 16.59 32.10 7.71
C ILE A 578 16.06 33.50 7.38
N ASN A 579 15.19 33.62 6.38
CA ASN A 579 14.61 34.92 6.00
C ASN A 579 13.79 35.51 7.14
N ARG A 580 13.11 34.69 7.93
CA ARG A 580 12.36 35.16 9.09
C ARG A 580 13.28 35.65 10.19
N ALA A 581 14.33 34.89 10.53
CA ALA A 581 15.36 35.29 11.48
C ALA A 581 16.04 36.61 11.09
N LEU A 582 16.38 36.80 9.80
CA LEU A 582 16.97 38.05 9.30
C LEU A 582 16.02 39.27 9.38
N ASN A 583 14.71 39.06 9.51
CA ASN A 583 13.70 40.12 9.60
C ASN A 583 13.07 40.24 11.00
N THR A 584 13.59 39.51 12.00
CA THR A 584 13.15 39.60 13.38
C THR A 584 13.88 40.72 14.12
N SER A 585 13.25 41.30 15.16
CA SER A 585 13.89 42.34 15.95
C SER A 585 15.14 41.80 16.66
N TYR A 586 16.18 42.62 16.74
CA TYR A 586 17.43 42.23 17.39
C TYR A 586 17.20 41.83 18.86
N SER A 587 16.34 42.55 19.59
CA SER A 587 15.96 42.22 20.98
C SER A 587 15.39 40.82 21.15
N GLN A 588 14.58 40.34 20.19
CA GLN A 588 14.00 39.00 20.24
C GLN A 588 15.05 37.94 19.92
N LEU A 589 15.90 38.19 18.91
CA LEU A 589 17.00 37.27 18.58
C LEU A 589 17.98 37.10 19.76
N GLU A 590 18.30 38.18 20.47
CA GLU A 590 19.16 38.17 21.64
C GLU A 590 18.53 37.43 22.84
N SER A 591 17.19 37.38 22.91
CA SER A 591 16.46 36.67 23.97
C SER A 591 16.34 35.15 23.78
N LEU A 592 16.71 34.63 22.61
CA LEU A 592 16.67 33.19 22.33
C LEU A 592 17.79 32.45 23.07
N GLU A 593 17.49 31.25 23.57
CA GLU A 593 18.52 30.40 24.19
C GLU A 593 19.66 30.10 23.19
N ASN A 594 20.90 30.26 23.65
CA ASN A 594 22.11 30.05 22.85
C ASN A 594 22.09 28.68 22.16
N GLY A 595 22.18 28.67 20.82
CA GLY A 595 22.23 27.44 20.00
C GLY A 595 20.87 26.84 19.60
N SER A 596 19.74 27.36 20.10
CA SER A 596 18.39 26.85 19.77
C SER A 596 18.02 27.02 18.28
N LEU A 597 18.39 28.16 17.68
CA LEU A 597 18.19 28.43 16.25
C LEU A 597 19.06 27.52 15.38
N GLU A 598 20.32 27.30 15.77
CA GLU A 598 21.25 26.41 15.06
C GLU A 598 20.77 24.95 15.10
N ALA A 599 20.36 24.48 16.27
CA ALA A 599 19.79 23.14 16.45
C ALA A 599 18.52 22.94 15.59
N THR A 600 17.66 23.97 15.48
CA THR A 600 16.46 23.92 14.65
C THR A 600 16.82 23.87 13.17
N LEU A 601 17.72 24.75 12.72
CA LEU A 601 18.16 24.84 11.32
C LEU A 601 18.87 23.57 10.84
N ASN A 602 19.64 22.91 11.71
CA ASN A 602 20.41 21.72 11.35
C ASN A 602 19.64 20.43 11.66
N ASN A 603 19.48 20.09 12.94
CA ASN A 603 19.01 18.78 13.40
C ASN A 603 17.52 18.53 13.14
N ASP A 604 16.66 19.52 13.41
CA ASP A 604 15.21 19.32 13.28
C ASP A 604 14.76 19.33 11.81
N THR A 605 15.37 20.16 10.95
CA THR A 605 15.09 20.13 9.51
C THR A 605 15.57 18.83 8.85
N GLU A 606 16.70 18.26 9.30
CA GLU A 606 17.17 16.95 8.82
C GLU A 606 16.23 15.83 9.26
N LYS A 607 15.76 15.83 10.51
CA LYS A 607 14.74 14.87 10.98
C LYS A 607 13.43 14.99 10.22
N ILE A 608 13.02 16.19 9.84
CA ILE A 608 11.87 16.42 8.96
C ILE A 608 12.12 15.79 7.58
N SER A 609 13.34 15.89 7.05
CA SER A 609 13.69 15.31 5.75
C SER A 609 13.55 13.77 5.70
N SER A 610 13.82 13.12 6.83
CA SER A 610 13.81 11.65 6.94
C SER A 610 12.41 11.02 6.80
N ILE A 611 11.33 11.81 6.96
CA ILE A 611 9.93 11.36 6.85
C ILE A 611 9.61 10.71 5.51
N THR A 612 10.36 11.08 4.48
CA THR A 612 10.29 10.54 3.12
C THR A 612 10.34 9.01 3.11
N ASN A 613 11.42 8.45 3.65
CA ASN A 613 11.67 7.02 3.58
C ASN A 613 10.67 6.26 4.47
N ILE A 614 10.27 6.90 5.56
CA ILE A 614 9.27 6.39 6.52
C ILE A 614 7.90 6.30 5.85
N LEU A 615 7.46 7.35 5.15
CA LEU A 615 6.19 7.35 4.43
C LEU A 615 6.17 6.35 3.29
N VAL A 616 7.23 6.24 2.47
CA VAL A 616 7.29 5.22 1.41
C VAL A 616 7.10 3.83 2.01
N THR A 617 7.92 3.52 3.02
CA THR A 617 8.08 2.17 3.55
C THR A 617 6.84 1.76 4.34
N GLY A 618 6.34 2.65 5.20
CA GLY A 618 5.10 2.43 5.96
C GLY A 618 3.86 2.34 5.06
N VAL A 619 3.68 3.25 4.09
CA VAL A 619 2.51 3.22 3.20
C VAL A 619 2.53 2.00 2.29
N THR A 620 3.69 1.63 1.74
CA THR A 620 3.84 0.37 0.96
C THR A 620 3.51 -0.85 1.83
N GLY A 621 3.99 -0.87 3.08
CA GLY A 621 3.68 -1.92 4.04
C GLY A 621 2.17 -2.04 4.29
N ILE A 622 1.50 -0.92 4.54
CA ILE A 622 0.03 -0.86 4.72
C ILE A 622 -0.70 -1.41 3.50
N PHE A 623 -0.35 -0.98 2.28
CA PHE A 623 -1.02 -1.50 1.07
C PHE A 623 -0.77 -2.98 0.85
N THR A 624 0.46 -3.44 1.07
CA THR A 624 0.78 -4.87 0.99
C THR A 624 -0.09 -5.67 1.97
N LEU A 625 -0.26 -5.17 3.20
CA LEU A 625 -1.13 -5.82 4.19
C LEU A 625 -2.59 -5.80 3.77
N ILE A 626 -3.09 -4.68 3.22
CA ILE A 626 -4.46 -4.59 2.69
C ILE A 626 -4.69 -5.65 1.62
N PHE A 627 -3.77 -5.81 0.64
CA PHE A 627 -3.91 -6.82 -0.40
C PHE A 627 -3.79 -8.24 0.13
N CYS A 628 -2.91 -8.51 1.08
CA CYS A 628 -2.84 -9.81 1.76
C CYS A 628 -4.16 -10.13 2.49
N PHE A 629 -4.74 -9.17 3.20
CA PHE A 629 -6.03 -9.33 3.87
C PHE A 629 -7.19 -9.53 2.88
N ILE A 630 -7.21 -8.80 1.76
CA ILE A 630 -8.16 -9.03 0.66
C ILE A 630 -8.02 -10.46 0.12
N TYR A 631 -6.79 -10.95 -0.06
CA TYR A 631 -6.54 -12.31 -0.50
C TYR A 631 -7.05 -13.36 0.51
N LEU A 632 -6.78 -13.16 1.81
CA LEU A 632 -7.32 -14.02 2.86
C LEU A 632 -8.86 -14.00 2.91
N ALA A 633 -9.48 -12.82 2.79
CA ALA A 633 -10.94 -12.68 2.76
C ALA A 633 -11.58 -13.39 1.56
N ALA A 634 -10.91 -13.35 0.40
CA ALA A 634 -11.33 -14.08 -0.80
C ALA A 634 -11.34 -15.60 -0.56
N LEU A 635 -10.36 -16.14 0.15
CA LEU A 635 -10.28 -17.57 0.50
C LEU A 635 -11.35 -17.99 1.52
N ASN A 636 -11.42 -17.32 2.66
CA ASN A 636 -12.44 -17.57 3.69
C ASN A 636 -12.72 -16.32 4.52
N ILE A 637 -13.92 -15.76 4.40
CA ILE A 637 -14.30 -14.53 5.11
C ILE A 637 -14.27 -14.67 6.65
N LEU A 638 -14.70 -15.81 7.19
CA LEU A 638 -14.71 -16.05 8.63
C LEU A 638 -13.28 -16.24 9.17
N GLY A 639 -12.46 -17.00 8.44
CA GLY A 639 -11.04 -17.13 8.74
C GLY A 639 -10.33 -15.78 8.69
N PHE A 640 -10.63 -14.95 7.68
CA PHE A 640 -10.13 -13.57 7.62
C PHE A 640 -10.54 -12.73 8.83
N ILE A 641 -11.82 -12.73 9.22
CA ILE A 641 -12.30 -11.97 10.39
C ILE A 641 -11.56 -12.44 11.65
N ALA A 642 -11.42 -13.75 11.85
CA ALA A 642 -10.68 -14.30 12.99
C ALA A 642 -9.21 -13.86 12.98
N THR A 643 -8.53 -13.95 11.83
CA THR A 643 -7.16 -13.46 11.67
C THR A 643 -7.06 -11.95 11.92
N LEU A 644 -8.01 -11.16 11.42
CA LEU A 644 -8.06 -9.71 11.60
C LEU A 644 -8.24 -9.34 13.07
N VAL A 645 -9.09 -10.04 13.82
CA VAL A 645 -9.28 -9.82 15.26
C VAL A 645 -7.98 -10.09 16.02
N VAL A 646 -7.35 -11.24 15.77
CA VAL A 646 -6.07 -11.58 16.43
C VAL A 646 -4.98 -10.56 16.07
N PHE A 647 -4.95 -10.12 14.81
CA PHE A 647 -4.05 -9.07 14.34
C PHE A 647 -4.30 -7.72 15.04
N LEU A 648 -5.55 -7.27 15.13
CA LEU A 648 -5.89 -5.99 15.79
C LEU A 648 -5.56 -6.02 17.29
N VAL A 649 -5.76 -7.16 17.96
CA VAL A 649 -5.35 -7.34 19.36
C VAL A 649 -3.82 -7.24 19.48
N ALA A 650 -3.07 -7.89 18.60
CA ALA A 650 -1.61 -7.79 18.57
C ALA A 650 -1.14 -6.34 18.36
N VAL A 651 -1.73 -5.63 17.39
CA VAL A 651 -1.43 -4.21 17.12
C VAL A 651 -1.78 -3.32 18.33
N GLY A 652 -2.92 -3.55 18.98
CA GLY A 652 -3.33 -2.81 20.18
C GLY A 652 -2.38 -3.02 21.36
N LEU A 653 -1.94 -4.25 21.59
CA LEU A 653 -0.93 -4.57 22.62
C LEU A 653 0.40 -3.91 22.30
N TYR A 654 0.86 -4.00 21.05
CA TYR A 654 2.08 -3.34 20.60
C TYR A 654 2.01 -1.82 20.83
N TYR A 655 0.91 -1.19 20.43
CA TYR A 655 0.69 0.24 20.62
C TYR A 655 0.74 0.65 22.09
N TYR A 656 0.08 -0.12 22.96
CA TYR A 656 0.08 0.14 24.40
C TYR A 656 1.48 0.06 25.02
N VAL A 657 2.30 -0.91 24.62
CA VAL A 657 3.69 -1.02 25.09
C VAL A 657 4.55 0.10 24.49
N GLY A 658 4.35 0.43 23.22
CA GLY A 658 5.07 1.49 22.51
C GLY A 658 4.86 2.88 23.10
N GLN A 659 3.65 3.21 23.56
CA GLN A 659 3.40 4.49 24.23
C GLN A 659 4.28 4.70 25.47
N ARG A 660 4.55 3.64 26.25
CA ARG A 660 5.43 3.75 27.43
C ARG A 660 6.89 4.00 27.06
N ALA A 661 7.35 3.41 25.95
CA ALA A 661 8.70 3.67 25.44
C ALA A 661 8.86 5.12 24.94
N ASN A 662 7.81 5.71 24.37
CA ASN A 662 7.84 7.12 23.93
C ASN A 662 8.08 8.11 25.08
N VAL A 663 7.51 7.89 26.26
CA VAL A 663 7.70 8.79 27.42
C VAL A 663 9.16 8.78 27.88
N LEU A 664 9.79 7.61 27.93
CA LEU A 664 11.21 7.49 28.28
C LEU A 664 12.12 8.19 27.27
N TRP A 665 11.74 8.16 25.99
CA TRP A 665 12.49 8.84 24.93
C TRP A 665 12.49 10.36 25.07
N GLU A 666 11.36 10.93 25.49
CA GLU A 666 11.24 12.36 25.77
C GLU A 666 12.23 12.77 26.87
N GLN A 667 12.30 11.98 27.95
CA GLN A 667 13.27 12.16 29.03
C GLN A 667 14.73 12.05 28.57
N THR A 668 15.07 11.05 27.74
CA THR A 668 16.44 10.90 27.19
C THR A 668 16.86 12.14 26.40
N ARG A 669 15.91 12.82 25.74
CA ARG A 669 16.19 14.00 24.91
C ARG A 669 16.35 15.28 25.73
N ASP A 670 15.64 15.41 26.85
CA ASP A 670 15.85 16.53 27.78
C ASP A 670 17.23 16.45 28.44
N ILE A 671 17.67 15.24 28.80
CA ILE A 671 19.02 14.98 29.30
C ILE A 671 20.07 15.31 28.22
N GLN A 672 19.76 15.09 26.95
CA GLN A 672 20.63 15.48 25.84
C GLN A 672 20.84 17.01 25.77
N ASN A 673 19.80 17.80 26.06
CA ASN A 673 19.92 19.26 26.09
C ASN A 673 20.83 19.72 27.24
N ILE A 674 20.69 19.12 28.42
CA ILE A 674 21.58 19.38 29.57
C ILE A 674 23.03 19.09 29.19
N PHE A 675 23.29 17.95 28.55
CA PHE A 675 24.62 17.61 28.05
C PHE A 675 25.16 18.67 27.05
N PHE A 676 24.33 19.16 26.12
CA PHE A 676 24.76 20.22 25.21
C PHE A 676 25.04 21.56 25.92
N SER A 677 24.32 21.86 27.01
CA SER A 677 24.64 23.02 27.86
C SER A 677 26.05 22.90 28.43
N TYR A 678 26.43 21.74 28.97
CA TYR A 678 27.79 21.52 29.46
C TYR A 678 28.84 21.61 28.34
N ILE A 679 28.53 21.18 27.11
CA ILE A 679 29.45 21.38 25.97
C ILE A 679 29.62 22.87 25.66
N SER A 680 28.55 23.65 25.69
CA SER A 680 28.61 25.11 25.53
C SER A 680 29.43 25.76 26.65
N ASP A 681 29.21 25.36 27.90
CA ASP A 681 29.96 25.88 29.06
C ASP A 681 31.45 25.50 28.97
N LEU A 682 31.77 24.31 28.48
CA LEU A 682 33.15 23.88 28.24
C LEU A 682 33.82 24.75 27.16
N LEU A 683 33.12 25.05 26.06
CA LEU A 683 33.67 25.84 24.95
C LEU A 683 33.87 27.31 25.34
N ASN A 684 32.90 27.90 26.04
CA ASN A 684 32.92 29.30 26.42
C ASN A 684 33.76 29.56 27.69
N GLY A 685 33.71 28.65 28.67
CA GLY A 685 34.42 28.74 29.94
C GLY A 685 35.78 28.04 29.97
N PHE A 686 36.33 27.68 28.81
CA PHE A 686 37.53 26.85 28.73
C PHE A 686 38.73 27.48 29.46
N LYS A 687 38.88 28.81 29.34
CA LYS A 687 39.99 29.55 29.95
C LYS A 687 39.89 29.52 31.48
N GLU A 688 38.69 29.73 32.01
CA GLU A 688 38.34 29.73 33.42
C GLU A 688 38.57 28.36 34.05
N LEU A 689 38.20 27.29 33.33
CA LEU A 689 38.47 25.91 33.71
C LEU A 689 39.97 25.60 33.67
N PHE A 690 40.71 26.08 32.67
CA PHE A 690 42.15 25.83 32.55
C PHE A 690 42.96 26.48 33.68
N LEU A 691 42.57 27.68 34.13
CA LEU A 691 43.27 28.44 35.16
C LEU A 691 43.04 27.91 36.59
N ASN A 692 41.91 27.24 36.88
CA ASN A 692 41.59 26.74 38.21
C ASN A 692 41.37 25.22 38.19
N GLN A 693 42.36 24.48 38.68
CA GLN A 693 42.35 23.03 38.69
C GLN A 693 41.20 22.42 39.52
N ARG A 694 40.78 23.09 40.60
CA ARG A 694 39.62 22.65 41.41
C ARG A 694 38.32 22.83 40.63
N ARG A 695 38.12 24.00 40.02
CA ARG A 695 36.95 24.28 39.17
C ARG A 695 36.89 23.31 37.99
N ARG A 696 38.03 23.03 37.35
CA ARG A 696 38.15 22.02 36.30
C ARG A 696 37.71 20.64 36.77
N SER A 697 38.17 20.23 37.95
CA SER A 697 37.82 18.93 38.53
C SER A 697 36.34 18.83 38.90
N GLU A 698 35.76 19.88 39.49
CA GLU A 698 34.33 19.96 39.81
C GLU A 698 33.48 19.91 38.52
N PHE A 699 33.84 20.71 37.50
CA PHE A 699 33.17 20.68 36.19
C PHE A 699 33.33 19.32 35.48
N GLU A 700 34.53 18.73 35.51
CA GLU A 700 34.79 17.40 34.95
C GLU A 700 33.92 16.33 35.62
N LYS A 701 33.72 16.44 36.94
CA LYS A 701 32.81 15.55 37.67
C LYS A 701 31.36 15.73 37.24
N ASP A 702 30.88 16.96 37.14
CA ASP A 702 29.50 17.27 36.74
C ASP A 702 29.20 16.82 35.30
N ILE A 703 30.12 17.06 34.35
CA ILE A 703 29.96 16.60 32.97
C ILE A 703 30.06 15.06 32.88
N GLN A 704 30.90 14.41 33.69
CA GLN A 704 30.95 12.95 33.78
C GLN A 704 29.63 12.38 34.33
N GLU A 705 29.03 13.01 35.34
CA GLU A 705 27.74 12.63 35.89
C GLU A 705 26.62 12.83 34.85
N SER A 706 26.59 13.97 34.15
CA SER A 706 25.66 14.20 33.04
C SER A 706 25.84 13.19 31.89
N CYS A 707 27.08 12.86 31.52
CA CYS A 707 27.37 11.82 30.52
C CYS A 707 26.88 10.44 30.97
N LYS A 708 27.06 10.12 32.25
CA LYS A 708 26.59 8.86 32.84
C LYS A 708 25.08 8.78 32.84
N ASP A 709 24.39 9.83 33.27
CA ASP A 709 22.93 9.92 33.25
C ASP A 709 22.39 9.82 31.81
N TYR A 710 23.01 10.52 30.87
CA TYR A 710 22.67 10.42 29.44
C TYR A 710 22.82 8.97 28.94
N ARG A 711 23.96 8.33 29.23
CA ARG A 711 24.23 6.95 28.84
C ARG A 711 23.21 6.00 29.44
N ASP A 712 23.01 6.04 30.76
CA ASP A 712 22.17 5.08 31.48
C ASP A 712 20.70 5.24 31.06
N LYS A 713 20.20 6.48 30.94
CA LYS A 713 18.83 6.76 30.47
C LYS A 713 18.63 6.43 29.00
N ARG A 714 19.67 6.59 28.17
CA ARG A 714 19.60 6.18 26.77
C ARG A 714 19.60 4.67 26.62
N ILE A 715 20.44 3.96 27.37
CA ILE A 715 20.42 2.49 27.42
C ILE A 715 19.04 1.99 27.84
N ASP A 716 18.46 2.55 28.90
CA ASP A 716 17.10 2.19 29.34
C ASP A 716 16.07 2.45 28.24
N GLY A 717 16.08 3.62 27.62
CA GLY A 717 15.19 3.97 26.50
C GLY A 717 15.30 3.00 25.32
N ASP A 718 16.53 2.72 24.88
CA ASP A 718 16.82 1.81 23.76
C ASP A 718 16.41 0.36 24.09
N ILE A 719 16.64 -0.11 25.32
CA ILE A 719 16.16 -1.42 25.81
C ILE A 719 14.64 -1.48 25.80
N HIS A 720 13.95 -0.42 26.22
CA HIS A 720 12.50 -0.36 26.19
C HIS A 720 11.94 -0.46 24.76
N PHE A 721 12.57 0.16 23.77
CA PHE A 721 12.19 0.00 22.35
C PHE A 721 12.52 -1.39 21.80
N ALA A 722 13.69 -1.95 22.14
CA ALA A 722 14.03 -3.32 21.76
C ALA A 722 12.99 -4.32 22.29
N ASN A 723 12.52 -4.13 23.52
CA ASN A 723 11.45 -4.94 24.09
C ASN A 723 10.13 -4.79 23.33
N VAL A 724 9.75 -3.57 22.91
CA VAL A 724 8.56 -3.33 22.08
C VAL A 724 8.65 -4.13 20.77
N PHE A 725 9.81 -4.13 20.12
CA PHE A 725 10.05 -4.88 18.89
C PHE A 725 9.91 -6.39 19.11
N VAL A 726 10.59 -6.95 20.12
CA VAL A 726 10.53 -8.39 20.45
C VAL A 726 9.11 -8.83 20.77
N ILE A 727 8.35 -8.02 21.50
CA ILE A 727 6.94 -8.30 21.79
C ILE A 727 6.11 -8.31 20.50
N GLY A 728 6.36 -7.36 19.59
CA GLY A 728 5.74 -7.33 18.27
C GLY A 728 5.95 -8.64 17.52
N GLU A 729 7.20 -9.08 17.38
CA GLU A 729 7.57 -10.31 16.68
C GLU A 729 6.92 -11.56 17.31
N LEU A 730 6.95 -11.67 18.64
CA LEU A 730 6.31 -12.76 19.37
C LEU A 730 4.79 -12.81 19.16
N LEU A 731 4.13 -11.66 19.15
CA LEU A 731 2.68 -11.59 18.91
C LEU A 731 2.33 -12.14 17.51
N PHE A 732 3.18 -11.95 16.50
CA PHE A 732 2.97 -12.51 15.17
C PHE A 732 3.14 -14.02 15.11
N VAL A 733 4.15 -14.55 15.79
CA VAL A 733 4.30 -16.00 15.94
C VAL A 733 3.07 -16.61 16.63
N ILE A 734 2.51 -15.92 17.64
CA ILE A 734 1.27 -16.32 18.29
C ILE A 734 0.09 -16.28 17.31
N VAL A 735 -0.05 -15.23 16.48
CA VAL A 735 -1.12 -15.16 15.46
C VAL A 735 -1.06 -16.36 14.52
N ILE A 736 0.13 -16.70 14.01
CA ILE A 736 0.34 -17.85 13.14
C ILE A 736 0.00 -19.15 13.87
N GLY A 737 0.42 -19.29 15.13
CA GLY A 737 0.09 -20.44 15.98
C GLY A 737 -1.42 -20.61 16.18
N VAL A 738 -2.13 -19.53 16.53
CA VAL A 738 -3.59 -19.55 16.69
C VAL A 738 -4.27 -19.96 15.38
N VAL A 739 -3.86 -19.40 14.24
CA VAL A 739 -4.42 -19.79 12.94
C VAL A 739 -4.13 -21.26 12.63
N THR A 740 -2.92 -21.74 12.90
CA THR A 740 -2.53 -23.13 12.59
C THR A 740 -3.24 -24.16 13.46
N PHE A 741 -3.36 -23.89 14.76
CA PHE A 741 -3.87 -24.87 15.74
C PHE A 741 -5.35 -24.68 16.08
N ALA A 742 -5.86 -23.44 16.12
CA ALA A 742 -7.25 -23.17 16.47
C ALA A 742 -8.20 -23.23 15.26
N PHE A 743 -7.77 -22.84 14.05
CA PHE A 743 -8.69 -22.86 12.89
C PHE A 743 -9.20 -24.25 12.54
N PRO A 744 -8.39 -25.34 12.57
CA PRO A 744 -8.93 -26.68 12.34
C PRO A 744 -10.02 -27.09 13.35
N VAL A 745 -9.94 -26.57 14.58
CA VAL A 745 -10.92 -26.84 15.65
C VAL A 745 -12.16 -25.97 15.49
N LEU A 746 -11.98 -24.67 15.24
CA LEU A 746 -13.06 -23.67 15.11
C LEU A 746 -13.82 -23.81 13.78
N PHE A 747 -13.12 -24.17 12.71
CA PHE A 747 -13.63 -24.30 11.36
C PHE A 747 -13.39 -25.72 10.86
N LYS A 748 -14.24 -26.67 11.31
CA LYS A 748 -14.16 -28.09 10.92
C LYS A 748 -14.21 -28.33 9.40
N GLU A 749 -14.62 -27.34 8.63
CA GLU A 749 -14.76 -27.37 7.17
C GLU A 749 -13.57 -26.75 6.41
N ILE A 750 -12.51 -26.31 7.11
CA ILE A 750 -11.37 -25.68 6.45
C ILE A 750 -10.47 -26.73 5.76
N GLN A 751 -10.22 -26.57 4.46
CA GLN A 751 -9.34 -27.46 3.71
C GLN A 751 -7.87 -27.24 4.13
N THR A 752 -7.08 -28.32 4.15
CA THR A 752 -5.64 -28.26 4.49
C THR A 752 -4.83 -27.36 3.56
N SER A 753 -5.19 -27.29 2.28
CA SER A 753 -4.63 -26.34 1.29
C SER A 753 -4.93 -24.88 1.64
N THR A 754 -6.14 -24.61 2.16
CA THR A 754 -6.53 -23.28 2.62
C THR A 754 -5.74 -22.90 3.87
N LEU A 755 -5.62 -23.82 4.84
CA LEU A 755 -4.81 -23.58 6.05
C LEU A 755 -3.34 -23.29 5.72
N ARG A 756 -2.73 -24.08 4.81
CA ARG A 756 -1.37 -23.86 4.32
C ARG A 756 -1.22 -22.46 3.69
N THR A 757 -2.18 -22.07 2.86
CA THR A 757 -2.20 -20.74 2.23
C THR A 757 -2.25 -19.62 3.28
N TYR A 758 -3.08 -19.76 4.32
CA TYR A 758 -3.15 -18.79 5.43
C TYR A 758 -1.81 -18.65 6.14
N VAL A 759 -1.18 -19.76 6.52
CA VAL A 759 0.12 -19.75 7.20
C VAL A 759 1.19 -19.09 6.32
N PHE A 760 1.23 -19.42 5.03
CA PHE A 760 2.18 -18.83 4.09
C PHE A 760 2.01 -17.30 3.97
N VAL A 761 0.77 -16.83 3.80
CA VAL A 761 0.47 -15.39 3.72
C VAL A 761 0.83 -14.68 5.01
N LEU A 762 0.56 -15.27 6.18
CA LEU A 762 0.89 -14.67 7.48
C LEU A 762 2.40 -14.58 7.72
N LEU A 763 3.16 -15.63 7.37
CA LEU A 763 4.63 -15.61 7.42
C LEU A 763 5.19 -14.51 6.52
N TYR A 764 4.62 -14.35 5.33
CA TYR A 764 4.99 -13.29 4.42
C TYR A 764 4.69 -11.89 4.99
N MET A 765 3.53 -11.72 5.63
CA MET A 765 3.10 -10.44 6.20
C MET A 765 4.06 -9.91 7.26
N THR A 766 4.84 -10.77 7.95
CA THR A 766 5.83 -10.38 8.97
C THR A 766 6.75 -9.24 8.48
N GLY A 767 7.22 -9.31 7.23
CA GLY A 767 8.06 -8.25 6.63
C GLY A 767 7.33 -6.90 6.54
N PRO A 768 6.26 -6.78 5.74
CA PRO A 768 5.45 -5.57 5.62
C PRO A 768 4.93 -5.02 6.95
N ILE A 769 4.62 -5.88 7.93
CA ILE A 769 4.27 -5.47 9.28
C ILE A 769 5.42 -4.74 9.95
N ASN A 770 6.62 -5.34 9.97
CA ASN A 770 7.78 -4.72 10.61
C ASN A 770 8.09 -3.37 9.98
N LEU A 771 7.93 -3.24 8.65
CA LEU A 771 8.03 -1.95 7.95
C LEU A 771 7.05 -0.89 8.49
N VAL A 772 5.81 -1.27 8.80
CA VAL A 772 4.80 -0.37 9.40
C VAL A 772 5.14 -0.04 10.84
N LEU A 773 5.51 -1.05 11.63
CA LEU A 773 5.81 -0.89 13.06
C LEU A 773 7.05 -0.01 13.28
N ASP A 774 8.10 -0.18 12.49
CA ASP A 774 9.32 0.64 12.53
C ASP A 774 9.07 2.08 12.08
N SER A 775 8.01 2.31 11.30
CA SER A 775 7.64 3.65 10.83
C SER A 775 7.00 4.49 11.95
N ILE A 776 6.27 3.88 12.88
CA ILE A 776 5.55 4.58 13.97
C ILE A 776 6.48 5.47 14.83
N PRO A 777 7.54 4.94 15.49
CA PRO A 777 8.39 5.76 16.35
C PRO A 777 9.08 6.87 15.55
N ARG A 778 9.45 6.60 14.29
CA ARG A 778 10.10 7.59 13.43
C ARG A 778 9.14 8.72 13.03
N VAL A 779 7.86 8.43 12.76
CA VAL A 779 6.84 9.47 12.53
C VAL A 779 6.65 10.35 13.76
N ILE A 780 6.62 9.74 14.96
CA ILE A 780 6.50 10.49 16.21
C ILE A 780 7.71 11.42 16.40
N GLN A 781 8.92 10.92 16.16
CA GLN A 781 10.15 11.73 16.22
C GLN A 781 10.10 12.92 15.25
N THR A 782 9.67 12.70 14.01
CA THR A 782 9.53 13.81 13.05
C THR A 782 8.45 14.80 13.48
N LYS A 783 7.32 14.34 14.04
CA LYS A 783 6.26 15.22 14.55
C LYS A 783 6.77 16.16 15.64
N ILE A 784 7.60 15.66 16.55
CA ILE A 784 8.22 16.47 17.62
C ILE A 784 9.13 17.54 17.00
N SER A 785 10.03 17.16 16.09
CA SER A 785 10.91 18.11 15.38
C SER A 785 10.12 19.14 14.55
N TRP A 786 8.99 18.75 13.95
CA TRP A 786 8.10 19.67 13.25
C TRP A 786 7.44 20.68 14.17
N ASN A 787 6.97 20.25 15.35
CA ASN A 787 6.37 21.14 16.33
C ASN A 787 7.39 22.16 16.85
N ARG A 788 8.63 21.75 17.10
CA ARG A 788 9.72 22.66 17.49
C ARG A 788 10.06 23.67 16.41
N PHE A 789 10.18 23.22 15.16
CA PHE A 789 10.35 24.13 14.03
C PHE A 789 9.21 25.15 13.96
N LYS A 790 7.95 24.70 14.14
CA LYS A 790 6.79 25.58 14.12
C LYS A 790 6.84 26.58 15.28
N GLN A 791 7.17 26.14 16.49
CA GLN A 791 7.34 27.01 17.66
C GLN A 791 8.41 28.08 17.42
N MET A 792 9.62 27.68 16.99
CA MET A 792 10.71 28.61 16.66
C MET A 792 10.30 29.59 15.55
N TYR A 793 9.59 29.09 14.53
CA TYR A 793 9.07 29.93 13.45
C TYR A 793 8.00 30.93 13.93
N GLU A 794 7.21 30.59 14.94
CA GLU A 794 6.20 31.46 15.55
C GLU A 794 6.81 32.47 16.53
N GLU A 795 7.84 32.07 17.30
CA GLU A 795 8.58 32.95 18.24
C GLU A 795 9.33 34.08 17.51
N LEU A 796 9.84 33.82 16.32
CA LEU A 796 10.45 34.84 15.46
C LEU A 796 9.35 35.73 14.86
N ASN A 797 9.09 36.90 15.45
CA ASN A 797 8.17 37.87 14.84
C ASN A 797 8.88 38.64 13.73
N THR A 798 8.20 38.89 12.62
CA THR A 798 8.74 39.72 11.54
C THR A 798 8.46 41.18 11.81
N VAL A 799 9.49 42.01 11.86
CA VAL A 799 9.33 43.47 11.80
C VAL A 799 8.97 43.83 10.35
N PRO A 800 7.99 44.71 10.09
CA PRO A 800 7.69 45.18 8.74
C PRO A 800 8.97 45.74 8.09
N SER A 801 9.29 45.29 6.86
CA SER A 801 10.36 45.91 6.09
C SER A 801 9.98 47.36 5.77
N PRO A 802 10.89 48.35 5.96
CA PRO A 802 10.61 49.72 5.54
C PRO A 802 10.47 49.77 4.02
N VAL A 803 9.32 50.25 3.54
CA VAL A 803 8.98 50.33 2.10
C VAL A 803 9.51 51.62 1.47
N ASN A 804 9.96 52.62 2.23
CA ASN A 804 10.35 53.91 1.67
C ASN A 804 11.80 54.27 2.04
N LYS A 805 12.71 54.19 1.05
CA LYS A 805 13.93 55.01 1.05
C LYS A 805 13.49 56.47 0.91
N ARG A 806 13.41 57.21 2.01
CA ARG A 806 13.50 58.67 1.93
C ARG A 806 14.97 59.01 1.78
N ASN A 807 15.33 59.63 0.66
CA ASN A 807 16.64 60.24 0.48
C ASN A 807 16.69 61.50 1.34
N THR A 808 17.07 61.38 2.62
CA THR A 808 17.53 62.54 3.39
C THR A 808 18.97 62.82 2.95
N ASN A 809 19.13 63.76 2.01
CA ASN A 809 20.43 64.08 1.40
C ASN A 809 21.40 64.83 2.35
N HIS A 810 21.03 65.08 3.60
CA HIS A 810 21.91 65.70 4.60
C HIS A 810 21.38 65.41 6.02
N PHE A 811 22.25 65.01 6.96
CA PHE A 811 21.91 64.84 8.38
C PHE A 811 22.29 66.12 9.14
N GLU A 812 21.34 66.72 9.85
CA GLU A 812 21.53 67.94 10.65
C GLU A 812 21.46 67.65 12.15
N SER A 813 20.41 66.93 12.60
CA SER A 813 20.24 66.56 14.00
C SER A 813 19.41 65.28 14.19
N LEU A 814 19.68 64.60 15.31
CA LEU A 814 18.89 63.50 15.86
C LEU A 814 18.36 63.94 17.22
N LYS A 815 17.03 64.00 17.37
CA LYS A 815 16.36 64.40 18.61
C LYS A 815 15.57 63.22 19.17
N VAL A 816 15.89 62.82 20.40
CA VAL A 816 15.14 61.83 21.15
C VAL A 816 14.30 62.54 22.22
N LEU A 817 13.02 62.21 22.31
CA LEU A 817 12.07 62.79 23.26
C LEU A 817 11.44 61.69 24.12
N ASP A 818 11.75 61.74 25.40
CA ASP A 818 11.25 60.88 26.48
C ASP A 818 11.28 59.39 26.13
N ILE A 819 12.37 58.96 25.47
CA ILE A 819 12.51 57.55 25.08
C ILE A 819 12.70 56.68 26.32
N GLU A 820 11.90 55.63 26.44
CA GLU A 820 12.02 54.64 27.51
C GLU A 820 12.13 53.23 26.94
N TYR A 821 12.79 52.36 27.68
CA TYR A 821 12.85 50.92 27.43
C TYR A 821 12.89 50.15 28.74
N ALA A 822 11.99 49.19 28.86
CA ALA A 822 11.98 48.23 29.96
C ALA A 822 12.26 46.82 29.42
N TYR A 823 13.17 46.11 30.06
CA TYR A 823 13.37 44.69 29.77
C TYR A 823 12.10 43.90 30.15
N SER A 824 11.66 43.03 29.25
CA SER A 824 10.53 42.13 29.54
C SER A 824 10.94 41.11 30.60
N ALA A 825 10.22 41.04 31.73
CA ALA A 825 10.45 40.01 32.73
C ALA A 825 10.21 38.63 32.08
N GLY A 826 11.19 37.73 32.15
CA GLY A 826 10.99 36.34 31.77
C GLY A 826 9.89 35.70 32.62
N LYS A 827 9.34 34.56 32.18
CA LYS A 827 8.24 33.82 32.84
C LYS A 827 8.50 33.38 34.30
N ALA A 828 9.64 33.72 34.91
CA ALA A 828 10.05 33.24 36.22
C ALA A 828 10.16 34.32 37.32
N GLU A 829 9.99 35.62 37.03
CA GLU A 829 10.27 36.67 38.02
C GLU A 829 9.19 37.77 38.07
N GLU A 830 8.06 37.47 38.72
CA GLU A 830 6.95 38.43 38.91
C GLU A 830 7.20 39.45 40.05
N ASN A 831 8.34 39.41 40.76
CA ASN A 831 8.55 40.22 41.99
C ASN A 831 9.84 41.08 42.02
N GLN A 832 10.57 41.24 40.92
CA GLN A 832 11.68 42.21 40.85
C GLN A 832 11.32 43.40 39.97
N LYS A 833 11.62 44.63 40.42
CA LYS A 833 11.59 45.82 39.56
C LYS A 833 12.61 45.60 38.45
N THR A 834 12.15 45.38 37.21
CA THR A 834 13.03 45.28 36.05
C THR A 834 13.74 46.61 35.80
N PHE A 835 15.04 46.55 35.57
CA PHE A 835 15.84 47.73 35.19
C PHE A 835 15.29 48.33 33.89
N ALA A 836 15.14 49.65 33.87
CA ALA A 836 14.64 50.40 32.72
C ALA A 836 15.58 51.58 32.41
N VAL A 837 15.69 51.92 31.14
CA VAL A 837 16.41 53.10 30.66
C VAL A 837 15.36 54.09 30.18
N GLY A 838 15.41 55.33 30.67
CA GLY A 838 14.44 56.38 30.33
C GLY A 838 13.67 56.97 31.52
N PRO A 839 12.87 58.01 31.29
CA PRO A 839 12.74 58.73 30.01
C PRO A 839 13.99 59.56 29.71
N ILE A 840 14.46 59.52 28.46
CA ILE A 840 15.64 60.27 28.01
C ILE A 840 15.25 61.24 26.89
N SER A 841 15.61 62.51 27.07
CA SER A 841 15.38 63.59 26.12
C SER A 841 16.69 64.31 25.79
N TYR A 842 17.16 64.23 24.54
CA TYR A 842 18.42 64.84 24.08
C TYR A 842 18.42 65.11 22.56
N GLU A 843 19.23 66.08 22.11
CA GLU A 843 19.42 66.41 20.71
C GLU A 843 20.92 66.32 20.35
N PHE A 844 21.26 65.43 19.42
CA PHE A 844 22.59 65.21 18.87
C PHE A 844 22.71 65.91 17.52
N LYS A 845 23.77 66.69 17.27
CA LYS A 845 23.92 67.46 16.03
C LYS A 845 25.03 66.92 15.13
N ALA A 846 24.93 67.21 13.84
CA ALA A 846 26.01 66.99 12.88
C ALA A 846 27.24 67.84 13.26
N GLY A 847 28.44 67.27 13.11
CA GLY A 847 29.68 67.93 13.52
C GLY A 847 29.81 68.11 15.04
N GLU A 848 29.18 67.24 15.84
CA GLU A 848 29.29 67.23 17.30
C GLU A 848 29.89 65.89 17.79
N ILE A 849 30.78 65.95 18.77
CA ILE A 849 31.31 64.79 19.50
C ILE A 849 30.65 64.71 20.88
N ILE A 850 29.93 63.63 21.16
CA ILE A 850 29.23 63.42 22.42
C ILE A 850 29.81 62.21 23.14
N PHE A 851 30.24 62.39 24.38
CA PHE A 851 30.65 61.28 25.24
C PHE A 851 29.52 60.88 26.17
N ILE A 852 29.23 59.57 26.24
CA ILE A 852 28.29 59.00 27.19
C ILE A 852 29.11 58.26 28.26
N THR A 853 29.00 58.70 29.50
CA THR A 853 29.74 58.18 30.66
C THR A 853 28.77 57.66 31.71
N GLY A 854 29.27 56.96 32.72
CA GLY A 854 28.45 56.47 33.84
C GLY A 854 28.93 55.13 34.35
N GLY A 855 28.57 54.74 35.57
CA GLY A 855 29.02 53.48 36.18
C GLY A 855 28.61 52.22 35.40
N ASN A 856 29.19 51.08 35.76
CA ASN A 856 28.73 49.78 35.24
C ASN A 856 27.26 49.56 35.64
N GLY A 857 26.45 49.05 34.71
CA GLY A 857 25.02 48.86 34.93
C GLY A 857 24.18 50.15 34.92
N SER A 858 24.74 51.31 34.54
CA SER A 858 23.95 52.54 34.44
C SER A 858 23.01 52.59 33.22
N GLY A 859 23.15 51.65 32.27
CA GLY A 859 22.32 51.55 31.08
C GLY A 859 22.96 52.03 29.76
N LYS A 860 24.27 52.31 29.72
CA LYS A 860 24.96 52.88 28.55
C LYS A 860 24.79 52.06 27.27
N SER A 861 25.09 50.76 27.31
CA SER A 861 24.95 49.88 26.14
C SER A 861 23.49 49.68 25.74
N THR A 862 22.55 49.66 26.70
CA THR A 862 21.11 49.66 26.40
C THR A 862 20.70 50.96 25.69
N LEU A 863 21.19 52.11 26.14
CA LEU A 863 20.98 53.40 25.48
C LEU A 863 21.59 53.40 24.07
N ALA A 864 22.78 52.84 23.87
CA ALA A 864 23.37 52.68 22.53
C ALA A 864 22.48 51.84 21.60
N LYS A 865 21.94 50.72 22.09
CA LYS A 865 21.00 49.87 21.33
C LYS A 865 19.70 50.62 21.00
N LEU A 866 19.22 51.51 21.87
CA LEU A 866 18.05 52.35 21.59
C LEU A 866 18.35 53.45 20.56
N LEU A 867 19.47 54.17 20.73
CA LEU A 867 19.88 55.25 19.82
C LEU A 867 20.15 54.74 18.41
N THR A 868 20.73 53.55 18.26
CA THR A 868 20.96 52.91 16.97
C THR A 868 19.69 52.28 16.37
N GLY A 869 18.61 52.15 17.15
CA GLY A 869 17.38 51.48 16.73
C GLY A 869 17.47 49.95 16.68
N LEU A 870 18.46 49.33 17.35
CA LEU A 870 18.50 47.88 17.57
C LEU A 870 17.42 47.44 18.57
N TYR A 871 17.15 48.25 19.58
CA TYR A 871 15.98 48.12 20.46
C TYR A 871 14.92 49.16 20.08
N SER A 872 13.67 48.74 20.07
CA SER A 872 12.52 49.63 19.95
C SER A 872 12.20 50.23 21.32
N HIS A 873 11.96 51.54 21.38
CA HIS A 873 11.51 52.20 22.60
C HIS A 873 10.07 51.78 22.96
N SER A 874 9.77 51.68 24.25
CA SER A 874 8.44 51.38 24.81
C SER A 874 7.53 52.62 24.84
N SER A 875 8.12 53.81 24.98
CA SER A 875 7.46 55.12 24.97
C SER A 875 8.44 56.18 24.42
N GLY A 876 7.94 57.37 24.11
CA GLY A 876 8.73 58.45 23.50
C GLY A 876 8.77 58.42 21.97
N THR A 877 9.44 59.41 21.38
CA THR A 877 9.56 59.60 19.92
C THR A 877 10.97 60.02 19.52
N ILE A 878 11.40 59.65 18.32
CA ILE A 878 12.73 59.95 17.78
C ILE A 878 12.55 60.71 16.45
N PHE A 879 13.29 61.80 16.28
CA PHE A 879 13.26 62.64 15.10
C PHE A 879 14.65 62.73 14.47
N ILE A 880 14.73 62.67 13.13
CA ILE A 880 15.91 63.07 12.35
C ILE A 880 15.51 64.28 11.51
N ASN A 881 16.24 65.39 11.62
CA ASN A 881 15.93 66.66 10.96
C ASN A 881 14.46 67.08 11.18
N ASP A 882 13.99 67.03 12.43
CA ASP A 882 12.62 67.33 12.86
C ASP A 882 11.51 66.44 12.23
N GLN A 883 11.86 65.36 11.54
CA GLN A 883 10.91 64.35 11.08
C GLN A 883 10.94 63.13 11.97
N GLU A 884 9.77 62.70 12.45
CA GLU A 884 9.65 61.48 13.23
C GLU A 884 10.10 60.28 12.39
N VAL A 885 10.99 59.45 12.95
CA VAL A 885 11.56 58.28 12.29
C VAL A 885 11.30 57.01 13.06
N GLU A 886 11.01 55.96 12.31
CA GLU A 886 10.91 54.60 12.83
C GLU A 886 12.30 54.01 13.09
N SER A 887 12.42 53.02 13.99
CA SER A 887 13.72 52.42 14.35
C SER A 887 14.50 51.85 13.14
N SER A 888 13.80 51.49 12.06
CA SER A 888 14.43 50.98 10.83
C SER A 888 15.13 52.05 9.99
N GLU A 889 14.56 53.26 9.94
CA GLU A 889 15.17 54.42 9.28
C GLU A 889 16.33 54.95 10.14
N LEU A 890 16.16 54.94 11.46
CA LEU A 890 17.21 55.26 12.43
C LEU A 890 18.46 54.39 12.19
N ARG A 891 18.32 53.06 12.13
CA ARG A 891 19.44 52.12 11.85
C ARG A 891 20.24 52.46 10.59
N SER A 892 19.59 52.96 9.55
CA SER A 892 20.24 53.24 8.27
C SER A 892 21.17 54.46 8.29
N ASN A 893 21.10 55.30 9.34
CA ASN A 893 21.93 56.48 9.51
C ASN A 893 23.17 56.24 10.40
N TYR A 894 23.26 55.07 11.02
CA TYR A 894 24.36 54.71 11.93
C TYR A 894 25.38 53.79 11.28
N SER A 895 26.65 54.00 11.60
CA SER A 895 27.64 52.94 11.67
C SER A 895 28.09 52.83 13.13
N ALA A 896 28.14 51.62 13.67
CA ALA A 896 28.37 51.40 15.09
C ALA A 896 29.37 50.27 15.34
N ILE A 897 30.26 50.48 16.32
CA ILE A 897 31.15 49.45 16.82
C ILE A 897 30.82 49.23 18.29
N PHE A 898 30.03 48.19 18.55
CA PHE A 898 29.69 47.78 19.91
C PHE A 898 30.87 47.09 20.60
N SER A 899 30.84 47.03 21.93
CA SER A 899 31.85 46.31 22.72
C SER A 899 31.94 44.82 22.34
N ASP A 900 30.81 44.20 21.97
CA ASP A 900 30.64 42.81 21.55
C ASP A 900 30.52 42.61 20.01
N PHE A 901 31.11 43.51 19.22
CA PHE A 901 31.01 43.49 17.76
C PHE A 901 31.43 42.16 17.08
N HIS A 902 30.75 41.86 15.97
CA HIS A 902 31.12 40.79 15.05
C HIS A 902 31.81 41.35 13.80
N LEU A 903 32.84 40.66 13.31
CA LEU A 903 33.52 41.00 12.06
C LEU A 903 33.32 39.87 11.06
N PHE A 904 32.65 40.16 9.95
CA PHE A 904 32.47 39.22 8.86
C PHE A 904 33.75 39.13 8.02
N GLU A 905 34.05 37.93 7.51
CA GLU A 905 35.14 37.76 6.54
C GLU A 905 34.87 38.49 5.22
N LYS A 906 33.59 38.64 4.83
CA LYS A 906 33.15 39.38 3.65
C LYS A 906 32.65 40.77 4.05
N LEU A 907 33.02 41.79 3.27
CA LEU A 907 32.54 43.16 3.42
C LEU A 907 31.11 43.28 2.88
N TYR A 908 30.12 42.99 3.72
CA TYR A 908 28.71 43.18 3.38
C TYR A 908 28.32 44.66 3.47
N GLY A 909 27.49 45.13 2.53
CA GLY A 909 26.99 46.52 2.53
C GLY A 909 27.96 47.57 1.96
N VAL A 910 29.17 47.17 1.57
CA VAL A 910 30.19 48.02 0.95
C VAL A 910 30.38 47.63 -0.51
N ASP A 911 30.35 48.61 -1.41
CA ASP A 911 30.81 48.41 -2.80
C ASP A 911 32.34 48.54 -2.85
N TYR A 912 33.02 47.41 -2.62
CA TYR A 912 34.47 47.39 -2.62
C TYR A 912 35.07 47.76 -3.98
N THR A 913 34.39 47.46 -5.08
CA THR A 913 34.84 47.83 -6.43
C THR A 913 35.01 49.33 -6.59
N GLU A 914 34.12 50.13 -5.98
CA GLU A 914 34.22 51.59 -5.98
C GLU A 914 35.16 52.12 -4.88
N LYS A 915 35.33 51.37 -3.77
CA LYS A 915 36.07 51.82 -2.58
C LYS A 915 37.40 51.09 -2.36
N GLU A 916 37.94 50.37 -3.34
CA GLU A 916 39.15 49.55 -3.21
C GLU A 916 40.36 50.38 -2.77
N LEU A 917 40.62 51.50 -3.45
CA LEU A 917 41.72 52.41 -3.11
C LEU A 917 41.58 52.97 -1.69
N LEU A 918 40.34 53.31 -1.30
CA LEU A 918 40.03 53.85 0.02
C LEU A 918 40.21 52.77 1.11
N ALA A 919 39.80 51.54 0.84
CA ALA A 919 39.97 50.41 1.74
C ALA A 919 41.45 50.09 1.97
N ASN A 920 42.27 50.07 0.91
CA ASN A 920 43.71 49.84 1.02
C ASN A 920 44.41 51.01 1.76
N HIS A 921 44.00 52.26 1.49
CA HIS A 921 44.49 53.41 2.24
C HIS A 921 44.19 53.31 3.74
N TYR A 922 42.99 52.87 4.13
CA TYR A 922 42.68 52.68 5.54
C TYR A 922 43.36 51.47 6.16
N LEU A 923 43.66 50.41 5.39
CA LEU A 923 44.49 49.30 5.89
C LEU A 923 45.89 49.78 6.26
N GLU A 924 46.49 50.67 5.46
CA GLU A 924 47.78 51.29 5.78
C GLU A 924 47.65 52.27 6.95
N THR A 925 46.66 53.16 6.92
CA THR A 925 46.44 54.19 7.96
C THR A 925 46.19 53.57 9.34
N LEU A 926 45.50 52.43 9.38
CA LEU A 926 45.22 51.71 10.63
C LEU A 926 46.29 50.65 10.94
N ASN A 927 47.39 50.61 10.17
CA ASN A 927 48.53 49.71 10.33
C ASN A 927 48.13 48.23 10.42
N LEU A 928 47.34 47.80 9.43
CA LEU A 928 46.83 46.44 9.25
C LEU A 928 47.29 45.81 7.93
N ASN A 929 47.85 46.59 7.00
CA ASN A 929 48.33 46.18 5.68
C ASN A 929 49.36 45.02 5.70
N GLU A 930 50.20 44.92 6.74
CA GLU A 930 51.13 43.79 6.87
C GLU A 930 50.46 42.47 7.30
N LYS A 931 49.21 42.51 7.79
CA LYS A 931 48.51 41.35 8.35
C LYS A 931 47.23 40.96 7.63
N VAL A 932 46.58 41.91 6.96
CA VAL A 932 45.28 41.73 6.31
C VAL A 932 45.36 42.31 4.91
N GLU A 933 44.96 41.49 3.94
CA GLU A 933 44.72 41.89 2.56
C GLU A 933 43.23 41.74 2.26
N ILE A 934 42.70 42.49 1.30
CA ILE A 934 41.31 42.33 0.85
C ILE A 934 41.33 41.75 -0.57
N MET A 935 40.76 40.56 -0.75
CA MET A 935 40.64 39.86 -2.04
C MET A 935 39.19 39.51 -2.31
N GLU A 936 38.68 39.83 -3.50
CA GLU A 936 37.29 39.53 -3.91
C GLU A 936 36.24 39.95 -2.86
N ASN A 937 36.38 41.16 -2.31
CA ASN A 937 35.50 41.71 -1.27
C ASN A 937 35.53 40.95 0.09
N ARG A 938 36.63 40.22 0.37
CA ARG A 938 36.86 39.47 1.61
C ARG A 938 38.21 39.78 2.23
N PHE A 939 38.27 39.84 3.56
CA PHE A 939 39.52 39.89 4.29
C PHE A 939 40.26 38.55 4.21
N SER A 940 41.58 38.58 4.03
CA SER A 940 42.44 37.38 4.01
C SER A 940 42.43 36.64 5.35
N THR A 941 42.24 37.37 6.46
CA THR A 941 42.06 36.81 7.81
C THR A 941 41.31 37.77 8.72
N ILE A 942 40.53 37.23 9.65
CA ILE A 942 39.95 37.95 10.79
C ILE A 942 40.52 37.48 12.14
N LYS A 943 41.48 36.55 12.11
CA LYS A 943 42.16 36.02 13.30
C LYS A 943 43.24 37.00 13.79
N LEU A 944 42.80 38.08 14.41
CA LEU A 944 43.63 39.19 14.87
C LEU A 944 43.47 39.43 16.38
N SER A 945 44.35 40.23 16.99
CA SER A 945 44.15 40.68 18.38
C SER A 945 42.89 41.55 18.50
N THR A 946 42.32 41.69 19.70
CA THR A 946 41.08 42.46 19.93
C THR A 946 41.21 43.90 19.41
N GLY A 947 42.30 44.60 19.73
CA GLY A 947 42.57 45.95 19.23
C GLY A 947 42.68 46.02 17.70
N GLN A 948 43.31 45.03 17.07
CA GLN A 948 43.40 44.93 15.61
C GLN A 948 42.04 44.63 14.96
N ARG A 949 41.21 43.77 15.56
CA ARG A 949 39.84 43.53 15.10
C ARG A 949 38.98 44.80 15.21
N LYS A 950 39.12 45.58 16.30
CA LYS A 950 38.44 46.87 16.48
C LYS A 950 38.89 47.91 15.45
N ARG A 951 40.19 47.95 15.10
CA ARG A 951 40.71 48.75 13.99
C ARG A 951 40.14 48.31 12.65
N LEU A 952 40.06 47.01 12.39
CA LEU A 952 39.46 46.49 11.16
C LEU A 952 37.95 46.78 11.07
N ALA A 953 37.23 46.75 12.20
CA ALA A 953 35.83 47.21 12.26
C ALA A 953 35.70 48.73 12.01
N LEU A 954 36.66 49.53 12.49
CA LEU A 954 36.72 50.97 12.19
C LEU A 954 36.95 51.24 10.70
N LEU A 955 37.78 50.43 10.04
CA LEU A 955 37.92 50.48 8.58
C LEU A 955 36.58 50.23 7.89
N VAL A 956 35.82 49.22 8.31
CA VAL A 956 34.49 48.96 7.74
C VAL A 956 33.56 50.15 7.94
N SER A 957 33.56 50.76 9.13
CA SER A 957 32.77 51.96 9.43
C SER A 957 33.10 53.14 8.50
N TYR A 958 34.38 53.34 8.18
CA TYR A 958 34.82 54.31 7.18
C TYR A 958 34.29 54.01 5.78
N LEU A 959 34.30 52.74 5.39
CA LEU A 959 33.77 52.32 4.09
C LEU A 959 32.25 52.42 4.01
N GLU A 960 31.53 52.34 5.13
CA GLU A 960 30.07 52.56 5.16
C GLU A 960 29.67 54.04 5.06
N ASP A 961 30.54 54.95 5.52
CA ASP A 961 30.40 56.41 5.42
C ASP A 961 29.06 56.97 5.94
N ARG A 962 28.54 56.40 7.04
CA ARG A 962 27.27 56.81 7.66
C ARG A 962 27.39 58.17 8.36
N PRO A 963 26.31 58.98 8.46
CA PRO A 963 26.36 60.31 9.08
C PRO A 963 26.53 60.30 10.60
N ILE A 964 26.09 59.23 11.27
CA ILE A 964 26.21 59.07 12.72
C ILE A 964 27.12 57.87 13.02
N LEU A 965 28.11 58.08 13.90
CA LEU A 965 29.08 57.07 14.31
C LEU A 965 28.94 56.80 15.80
N LEU A 966 28.69 55.54 16.18
CA LEU A 966 28.63 55.13 17.58
C LEU A 966 29.77 54.20 17.94
N PHE A 967 30.56 54.57 18.94
CA PHE A 967 31.68 53.77 19.44
C PHE A 967 31.43 53.38 20.89
N ASP A 968 31.13 52.12 21.15
CA ASP A 968 30.93 51.58 22.51
C ASP A 968 32.25 51.01 23.04
N GLU A 969 32.90 51.74 23.95
CA GLU A 969 34.16 51.34 24.58
C GLU A 969 35.25 50.93 23.57
N TRP A 970 35.29 51.57 22.39
CA TRP A 970 36.21 51.20 21.33
C TRP A 970 37.68 51.34 21.76
N ALA A 971 38.02 52.42 22.47
CA ALA A 971 39.37 52.75 22.92
C ALA A 971 39.92 51.82 24.01
N ALA A 972 39.05 51.07 24.71
CA ALA A 972 39.43 50.26 25.87
C ALA A 972 40.47 49.17 25.56
N ASP A 973 40.40 48.58 24.36
CA ASP A 973 41.31 47.50 23.90
C ASP A 973 42.48 48.01 23.04
N GLN A 974 42.65 49.32 22.91
CA GLN A 974 43.74 49.92 22.14
C GLN A 974 44.95 50.24 23.04
N ASP A 975 46.13 50.20 22.43
CA ASP A 975 47.34 50.72 23.06
C ASP A 975 47.28 52.27 23.19
N PRO A 976 48.14 52.88 24.01
CA PRO A 976 48.08 54.33 24.25
C PRO A 976 48.22 55.19 22.98
N GLU A 977 48.98 54.72 21.99
CA GLU A 977 49.20 55.42 20.74
C GLU A 977 47.92 55.47 19.90
N TYR A 978 47.25 54.33 19.69
CA TYR A 978 45.98 54.29 18.96
C TYR A 978 44.81 54.87 19.76
N ARG A 979 44.87 54.84 21.10
CA ARG A 979 43.91 55.53 21.97
C ARG A 979 44.01 57.04 21.78
N LYS A 980 45.23 57.58 21.80
CA LYS A 980 45.49 58.99 21.53
C LYS A 980 45.05 59.36 20.12
N PHE A 981 45.44 58.56 19.12
CA PHE A 981 44.99 58.73 17.73
C PHE A 981 43.46 58.75 17.63
N PHE A 982 42.75 57.88 18.33
CA PHE A 982 41.29 57.88 18.34
C PHE A 982 40.73 59.22 18.86
N TYR A 983 41.13 59.65 20.05
CA TYR A 983 40.54 60.86 20.65
C TYR A 983 41.04 62.17 20.04
N GLU A 984 42.34 62.29 19.77
CA GLU A 984 42.96 63.56 19.35
C GLU A 984 43.05 63.73 17.83
N ASP A 985 43.06 62.65 17.05
CA ASP A 985 43.15 62.74 15.58
C ASP A 985 41.86 62.30 14.88
N LEU A 986 41.31 61.15 15.25
CA LEU A 986 40.19 60.51 14.56
C LEU A 986 38.87 61.24 14.81
N LEU A 987 38.49 61.43 16.08
CA LEU A 987 37.22 62.07 16.42
C LEU A 987 37.13 63.51 15.87
N PRO A 988 38.19 64.36 15.97
CA PRO A 988 38.17 65.69 15.37
C PRO A 988 38.03 65.67 13.85
N LYS A 989 38.71 64.77 13.14
CA LYS A 989 38.54 64.62 11.68
C LYS A 989 37.14 64.19 11.29
N LEU A 990 36.54 63.27 12.04
CA LEU A 990 35.15 62.85 11.83
C LEU A 990 34.19 64.04 12.04
N LYS A 991 34.42 64.84 13.08
CA LYS A 991 33.68 66.07 13.35
C LYS A 991 33.81 67.10 12.22
N GLU A 992 35.03 67.36 11.74
CA GLU A 992 35.31 68.27 10.61
C GLU A 992 34.63 67.82 9.32
N SER A 993 34.50 66.49 9.12
CA SER A 993 33.75 65.92 8.00
C SER A 993 32.22 65.96 8.17
N GLY A 994 31.72 66.64 9.21
CA GLY A 994 30.30 66.84 9.47
C GLY A 994 29.59 65.63 10.10
N LYS A 995 30.32 64.63 10.59
CA LYS A 995 29.73 63.44 11.24
C LYS A 995 29.28 63.78 12.65
N CYS A 996 28.21 63.13 13.11
CA CYS A 996 27.83 63.11 14.52
C CYS A 996 28.49 61.90 15.19
N VAL A 997 29.31 62.14 16.21
CA VAL A 997 30.05 61.07 16.90
C VAL A 997 29.49 60.88 18.30
N ILE A 998 29.10 59.66 18.63
CA ILE A 998 28.65 59.26 19.96
C ILE A 998 29.63 58.20 20.48
N ALA A 999 30.44 58.54 21.47
CA ALA A 999 31.38 57.59 22.08
C ALA A 999 30.99 57.27 23.52
N ILE A 1000 30.77 55.99 23.83
CA ILE A 1000 30.66 55.54 25.22
C ILE A 1000 32.07 55.28 25.71
N THR A 1001 32.50 56.04 26.72
CA THR A 1001 33.86 55.98 27.23
C THR A 1001 33.94 56.27 28.73
N HIS A 1002 35.00 55.73 29.33
CA HIS A 1002 35.42 55.94 30.70
C HIS A 1002 36.78 56.66 30.80
N ASP A 1003 37.38 57.06 29.66
CA ASP A 1003 38.67 57.73 29.62
C ASP A 1003 38.51 59.24 29.93
N ASP A 1004 38.43 59.58 31.21
CA ASP A 1004 38.28 60.96 31.73
C ASP A 1004 39.34 61.94 31.21
N ALA A 1005 40.57 61.47 31.02
CA ALA A 1005 41.69 62.24 30.46
C ALA A 1005 41.37 62.89 29.09
N TYR A 1006 40.42 62.32 28.33
CA TYR A 1006 40.06 62.78 26.99
C TYR A 1006 38.68 63.45 26.94
N PHE A 1007 37.99 63.67 28.07
CA PHE A 1007 36.66 64.31 28.06
C PHE A 1007 36.67 65.70 27.41
N GLY A 1008 37.79 66.42 27.46
CA GLY A 1008 37.96 67.70 26.74
C GLY A 1008 37.93 67.59 25.20
N CYS A 1009 38.00 66.38 24.64
CA CYS A 1009 37.86 66.15 23.19
C CYS A 1009 36.39 66.08 22.74
N ALA A 1010 35.44 65.93 23.68
CA ALA A 1010 34.01 65.97 23.38
C ALA A 1010 33.50 67.41 23.36
N ASP A 1011 32.43 67.66 22.61
CA ASP A 1011 31.65 68.88 22.72
C ASP A 1011 30.72 68.84 23.94
N LYS A 1012 30.15 67.65 24.22
CA LYS A 1012 29.30 67.42 25.40
C LYS A 1012 29.56 66.07 26.03
N VAL A 1013 29.43 66.03 27.35
CA VAL A 1013 29.50 64.80 28.15
C VAL A 1013 28.14 64.57 28.81
N ILE A 1014 27.57 63.39 28.57
CA ILE A 1014 26.31 62.92 29.16
C ILE A 1014 26.63 61.87 30.20
N LYS A 1015 26.35 62.15 31.47
CA LYS A 1015 26.50 61.17 32.55
C LYS A 1015 25.19 60.42 32.76
N LEU A 1016 25.24 59.10 32.62
CA LEU A 1016 24.10 58.20 32.83
C LEU A 1016 24.20 57.54 34.21
N GLU A 1017 23.13 57.67 35.01
CA GLU A 1017 22.99 57.02 36.32
C GLU A 1017 21.60 56.37 36.43
N LEU A 1018 21.56 55.09 36.83
CA LEU A 1018 20.33 54.31 37.01
C LEU A 1018 19.33 54.43 35.83
N GLY A 1019 19.83 54.42 34.59
CA GLY A 1019 19.01 54.50 33.38
C GLY A 1019 18.53 55.91 33.00
N LYS A 1020 18.96 56.96 33.72
CA LYS A 1020 18.58 58.36 33.46
C LYS A 1020 19.80 59.25 33.27
N ILE A 1021 19.63 60.36 32.56
CA ILE A 1021 20.67 61.40 32.43
C ILE A 1021 20.71 62.17 33.75
N ALA A 1022 21.84 62.11 34.46
CA ALA A 1022 22.02 62.73 35.78
C ALA A 1022 22.46 64.20 35.67
N GLU A 1023 23.43 64.51 34.80
CA GLU A 1023 24.00 65.85 34.62
C GLU A 1023 24.41 66.10 33.16
N LYS A 1024 24.24 67.34 32.67
CA LYS A 1024 24.80 67.86 31.42
C LYS A 1024 25.97 68.77 31.79
N GLU A 1025 27.20 68.27 31.74
CA GLU A 1025 28.38 69.13 31.89
C GLU A 1025 28.64 69.83 30.55
N ASN A 1026 28.47 71.16 30.52
CA ASN A 1026 29.02 71.97 29.44
C ASN A 1026 30.52 72.07 29.67
N ILE A 1027 31.32 71.52 28.76
CA ILE A 1027 32.78 71.69 28.80
C ILE A 1027 33.06 73.18 28.55
N PRO A 1028 33.83 73.86 29.42
CA PRO A 1028 34.24 75.23 29.16
C PRO A 1028 35.09 75.25 27.90
N SER A 1029 34.71 76.09 26.92
CA SER A 1029 35.55 76.39 25.77
C SER A 1029 36.90 76.93 26.27
N PHE A 1030 37.98 76.18 26.03
CA PHE A 1030 39.33 76.69 26.23
C PHE A 1030 39.77 77.54 25.05
#